data_AF-A0A258X8E1-F1
#
_entry.id   AF-A0A258X8E1-F1
#
_cell.length_a   1.000
_cell.length_b   1.000
_cell.length_c   1.000
_cell.angle_alpha   90.00
_cell.angle_beta   90.00
_cell.angle_gamma   90.00
#
_symmetry.space_group_name_H-M   'P 1'
#
loop_
_entity.id
_entity.type
_entity.pdbx_description
1 polymer ?
#
loop_
_entity_poly.entity_id
_entity_poly.type
_entity_poly.pdbx_seq_one_letter_code
_entity_poly.pdbx_strand_id
1 'polypeptide(L)'
;MIKNFSLSPDLLYTLPGIEQIDDAFLIFLEEESSLLHDLYLKARECPPKDESAFLLELAPILESFMAQFFEIEKEVFLLQKSISELAPLYLCRRLFVQRIALKEFSFEEAITFDGKKLEQEIVTFMGNKAFDPLAFAHEILLWLKRPEDNEYFLKISKQYAAWRVLTPDGKSLSSGRALFSIPHKLDFQNLFETITGEWGEKRVSPHHIKRRDGFNLTDPGHPLDVVLKETHYCILCGPQGKDSCSKGLCTKTGEGFVKNALGVELKGCPLKQKISEMNTLVNQGHMLGALAIICIDNPMTAATGWRICNDCKQSCIYQKQDPVDVPSIETQILKSVLELPFGFEIYSLLTRWNPLNIRYPLPSPQTGYKILVVGMGPAGFTLAHYLLNAGHAVVACDGLKIEPLPTSLVGEPEKLDFKLIKNTDVIFQDLSDRVIGGFGGVMEYGITSRWNKNFLTIIRLLLERRRPNFTLLGNTRFGGVFNESFAKTMGFDHIALCVGAGPPHLLSVNHGLAKGVRYASDFLMNLQLGGAFGEKSLANLVIRLPIIVLGGGLTAVDTATEAQAYYCSQALKFLERYEALVVHKGQEAVQSIWSQEDKEIGQEFLYHGRCLREERNLAFKEKRAPHFTELIQKWGGVLIAYRKSFQESPAYRLNPEELKSALEEGIGFLENVSLVSMEKDENGWISGIKLQRDNQETIEIAAKSIVIAYGTGPNSPENVLKDAPNVSFFGEVNPLFSGSVVKAMASAKEGWPVLSKTIKKSLPLCPLSYEMFSKKMMDFFEARVIKLSEIAPKILEITVKSVHAARAFRPGQFFRFQQFESNVPQTARTRFGMEGIALTGAEVDPESGLLSLIVLQMGASTDLCSSLKVGEHVALMGPTGMPTEIPTSQTVLLIGGGLGNAVLFSVGKAMRENGSRVLYVAGYKKLQDRFKVDKIEGAADCILWCMEENLTDKNFLKRPQDFIYQGSVTEGLLAYAQGKLGSTPISLEDVQHVLAIGSQGMMEAVEIARQQSLKPYLSSSHKAYASINAPMQCMMKEICAQCLVSHKDPETGLETIVFSCSAQDQNLNTVDFSCLKDRLNQNHLAENLTRQWIEYEKGRL
;
A
#
# COMPACT_ATOMS: atom_id res chain seq x y z
N MET A 1 -15.57 39.06 20.29
CA MET A 1 -16.09 37.72 20.69
C MET A 1 -15.09 36.61 20.34
N ILE A 2 -14.50 36.61 19.14
CA ILE A 2 -13.59 35.57 18.62
C ILE A 2 -12.34 35.33 19.48
N LYS A 3 -11.70 36.39 20.01
CA LYS A 3 -10.48 36.27 20.86
C LYS A 3 -10.72 35.70 22.27
N ASN A 4 -11.96 35.35 22.62
CA ASN A 4 -12.31 34.81 23.94
C ASN A 4 -12.41 33.28 23.93
N PHE A 5 -12.27 32.62 22.78
CA PHE A 5 -12.28 31.16 22.71
C PHE A 5 -10.93 30.58 23.14
N SER A 6 -10.95 29.62 24.05
CA SER A 6 -9.79 28.77 24.32
C SER A 6 -9.83 27.56 23.38
N LEU A 7 -8.89 27.48 22.43
CA LEU A 7 -8.77 26.33 21.54
C LEU A 7 -8.62 25.04 22.38
N SER A 8 -9.54 24.10 22.15
CA SER A 8 -9.59 22.84 22.89
C SER A 8 -10.17 21.74 21.99
N PRO A 9 -9.87 20.45 22.29
CA PRO A 9 -10.53 19.33 21.64
C PRO A 9 -12.06 19.42 21.71
N ASP A 10 -12.64 19.80 22.87
CA ASP A 10 -14.09 19.93 23.02
C ASP A 10 -14.70 20.95 22.05
N LEU A 11 -14.08 22.13 21.92
CA LEU A 11 -14.52 23.17 20.99
C LEU A 11 -14.42 22.72 19.53
N LEU A 12 -13.33 22.06 19.16
CA LEU A 12 -13.03 21.73 17.76
C LEU A 12 -13.61 20.39 17.31
N TYR A 13 -13.97 19.47 18.21
CA TYR A 13 -14.33 18.08 17.88
C TYR A 13 -15.72 17.62 18.30
N THR A 14 -16.45 18.41 19.08
CA THR A 14 -17.84 18.11 19.41
C THR A 14 -18.79 18.91 18.53
N LEU A 15 -20.01 18.39 18.30
CA LEU A 15 -21.04 19.14 17.58
C LEU A 15 -21.41 20.46 18.29
N PRO A 16 -21.63 20.49 19.62
CA PRO A 16 -21.89 21.75 20.32
C PRO A 16 -20.74 22.77 20.24
N GLY A 17 -19.50 22.30 20.22
CA GLY A 17 -18.33 23.17 20.02
C GLY A 17 -18.31 23.76 18.61
N ILE A 18 -18.57 22.94 17.59
CA ILE A 18 -18.65 23.38 16.19
C ILE A 18 -19.83 24.33 15.96
N GLU A 19 -20.99 24.11 16.58
CA GLU A 19 -22.14 25.02 16.52
C GLU A 19 -21.79 26.41 17.09
N GLN A 20 -21.02 26.48 18.19
CA GLN A 20 -20.51 27.75 18.72
C GLN A 20 -19.58 28.47 17.75
N ILE A 21 -18.76 27.72 16.99
CA ILE A 21 -17.89 28.30 15.95
C ILE A 21 -18.74 28.86 14.80
N ASP A 22 -19.80 28.16 14.42
CA ASP A 22 -20.73 28.61 13.38
C ASP A 22 -21.45 29.89 13.78
N ASP A 23 -21.97 29.95 15.00
CA ASP A 23 -22.60 31.16 15.56
C ASP A 23 -21.61 32.32 15.58
N ALA A 24 -20.36 32.08 15.99
CA ALA A 24 -19.32 33.09 15.98
C ALA A 24 -18.97 33.58 14.56
N PHE A 25 -18.99 32.69 13.58
CA PHE A 25 -18.79 33.06 12.18
C PHE A 25 -19.96 33.86 11.62
N LEU A 26 -21.21 33.52 11.95
CA LEU A 26 -22.38 34.29 11.52
C LEU A 26 -22.34 35.72 12.06
N ILE A 27 -21.99 35.91 13.33
CA ILE A 27 -21.78 37.23 13.94
C ILE A 27 -20.66 37.99 13.21
N PHE A 28 -19.53 37.33 12.96
CA PHE A 28 -18.41 37.94 12.23
C PHE A 28 -18.82 38.34 10.80
N LEU A 29 -19.58 37.49 10.11
CA LEU A 29 -20.06 37.75 8.76
C LEU A 29 -21.05 38.93 8.73
N GLU A 30 -21.90 39.06 9.74
CA GLU A 30 -22.82 40.21 9.88
C GLU A 30 -22.04 41.52 10.11
N GLU A 31 -20.99 41.49 10.94
CA GLU A 31 -20.11 42.62 11.21
C GLU A 31 -19.31 43.05 9.96
N GLU A 32 -18.78 42.10 9.18
CA GLU A 32 -18.01 42.38 7.96
C GLU A 32 -18.91 42.76 6.77
N SER A 33 -20.08 42.12 6.62
CA SER A 33 -21.03 42.39 5.54
C SER A 33 -22.42 41.88 5.87
N SER A 34 -23.27 42.76 6.42
CA SER A 34 -24.69 42.46 6.71
C SER A 34 -25.45 41.96 5.48
N LEU A 35 -25.12 42.46 4.29
CA LEU A 35 -25.71 42.00 3.02
C LEU A 35 -25.33 40.55 2.74
N LEU A 36 -24.06 40.19 2.86
CA LEU A 36 -23.59 38.84 2.57
C LEU A 36 -24.07 37.85 3.64
N HIS A 37 -24.19 38.29 4.90
CA HIS A 37 -24.83 37.54 5.97
C HIS A 37 -26.28 37.14 5.61
N ASP A 38 -27.11 38.12 5.23
CA ASP A 38 -28.51 37.85 4.84
C ASP A 38 -28.61 36.92 3.62
N LEU A 39 -27.70 37.08 2.65
CA LEU A 39 -27.60 36.21 1.50
C LEU A 39 -27.16 34.80 1.90
N TYR A 40 -26.23 34.68 2.84
CA TYR A 40 -25.72 33.40 3.33
C TYR A 40 -26.79 32.60 4.07
N LEU A 41 -27.56 33.23 4.96
CA LEU A 41 -28.68 32.59 5.64
C LEU A 41 -29.72 32.07 4.63
N LYS A 42 -30.05 32.84 3.60
CA LYS A 42 -30.93 32.38 2.50
C LYS A 42 -30.30 31.25 1.68
N ALA A 43 -29.00 31.33 1.41
CA ALA A 43 -28.26 30.34 0.63
C ALA A 43 -28.20 28.97 1.30
N ARG A 44 -28.24 28.92 2.65
CA ARG A 44 -28.34 27.66 3.42
C ARG A 44 -29.63 26.90 3.13
N GLU A 45 -30.74 27.60 2.89
CA GLU A 45 -32.02 26.99 2.54
C GLU A 45 -32.12 26.70 1.04
N CYS A 46 -31.71 27.65 0.21
CA CYS A 46 -31.79 27.58 -1.24
C CYS A 46 -30.52 28.18 -1.87
N PRO A 47 -29.61 27.34 -2.40
CA PRO A 47 -28.39 27.81 -3.05
C PRO A 47 -28.63 28.88 -4.11
N PRO A 48 -27.79 29.93 -4.17
CA PRO A 48 -27.96 31.00 -5.16
C PRO A 48 -27.72 30.48 -6.58
N LYS A 49 -28.33 31.16 -7.56
CA LYS A 49 -28.21 30.81 -8.99
C LYS A 49 -26.76 30.88 -9.48
N ASP A 50 -26.01 31.88 -9.03
CA ASP A 50 -24.57 32.00 -9.26
C ASP A 50 -23.81 31.62 -7.99
N GLU A 51 -23.76 30.31 -7.73
CA GLU A 51 -23.06 29.75 -6.58
C GLU A 51 -21.56 30.08 -6.61
N SER A 52 -20.94 30.06 -7.79
CA SER A 52 -19.50 30.32 -7.93
C SER A 52 -19.11 31.73 -7.49
N ALA A 53 -19.83 32.75 -7.96
CA ALA A 53 -19.58 34.14 -7.54
C ALA A 53 -19.79 34.32 -6.03
N PHE A 54 -20.88 33.75 -5.50
CA PHE A 54 -21.18 33.82 -4.07
C PHE A 54 -20.07 33.19 -3.21
N LEU A 55 -19.56 32.02 -3.59
CA LEU A 55 -18.47 31.37 -2.85
C LEU A 55 -17.16 32.17 -2.90
N LEU A 56 -16.85 32.81 -4.03
CA LEU A 56 -15.66 33.66 -4.17
C LEU A 56 -15.74 34.93 -3.33
N GLU A 57 -16.93 35.48 -3.08
CA GLU A 57 -17.12 36.61 -2.19
C GLU A 57 -17.03 36.20 -0.70
N LEU A 58 -17.54 35.01 -0.35
CA LEU A 58 -17.56 34.53 1.03
C LEU A 58 -16.20 33.99 1.52
N ALA A 59 -15.40 33.38 0.63
CA ALA A 59 -14.16 32.72 1.01
C ALA A 59 -13.10 33.62 1.67
N PRO A 60 -12.84 34.87 1.22
CA PRO A 60 -11.92 35.78 1.90
C PRO A 60 -12.35 36.15 3.33
N ILE A 61 -13.67 36.26 3.58
CA ILE A 61 -14.22 36.55 4.91
C ILE A 61 -14.05 35.32 5.81
N LEU A 62 -14.31 34.11 5.31
CA LEU A 62 -14.02 32.88 6.04
C LEU A 62 -12.53 32.77 6.40
N GLU A 63 -11.62 33.06 5.47
CA GLU A 63 -10.18 33.04 5.75
C GLU A 63 -9.80 34.03 6.85
N SER A 64 -10.36 35.25 6.82
CA SER A 64 -10.12 36.28 7.84
C SER A 64 -10.63 35.83 9.22
N PHE A 65 -11.84 35.26 9.26
CA PHE A 65 -12.40 34.68 10.48
C PHE A 65 -11.50 33.58 11.04
N MET A 66 -11.08 32.63 10.20
CA MET A 66 -10.24 31.52 10.64
C MET A 66 -8.87 32.01 11.12
N ALA A 67 -8.28 32.99 10.44
CA ALA A 67 -7.02 33.58 10.87
C ALA A 67 -7.12 34.20 12.26
N GLN A 68 -8.22 34.92 12.54
CA GLN A 68 -8.48 35.51 13.85
C GLN A 68 -8.84 34.46 14.92
N PHE A 69 -9.61 33.44 14.56
CA PHE A 69 -10.05 32.38 15.47
C PHE A 69 -8.89 31.50 15.95
N PHE A 70 -7.92 31.21 15.08
CA PHE A 70 -6.71 30.45 15.43
C PHE A 70 -5.54 31.32 15.91
N GLU A 71 -5.70 32.65 15.95
CA GLU A 71 -4.65 33.63 16.30
C GLU A 71 -3.40 33.51 15.39
N ILE A 72 -3.63 33.41 14.08
CA ILE A 72 -2.60 33.27 13.04
C ILE A 72 -2.68 34.36 11.96
N GLU A 73 -3.26 35.52 12.27
CA GLU A 73 -3.45 36.62 11.33
C GLU A 73 -2.13 37.04 10.68
N LYS A 74 -1.04 37.03 11.46
CA LYS A 74 0.30 37.38 10.97
C LYS A 74 0.80 36.35 9.95
N GLU A 75 0.69 35.06 10.24
CA GLU A 75 1.16 33.98 9.39
C GLU A 75 0.37 33.91 8.08
N VAL A 76 -0.96 34.07 8.15
CA VAL A 76 -1.82 34.16 6.97
C VAL A 76 -1.48 35.39 6.13
N PHE A 77 -1.28 36.56 6.74
CA PHE A 77 -0.84 37.76 6.05
C PHE A 77 0.52 37.58 5.37
N LEU A 78 1.49 36.93 6.03
CA LEU A 78 2.80 36.64 5.45
C LEU A 78 2.69 35.71 4.24
N LEU A 79 1.83 34.69 4.31
CA LEU A 79 1.55 33.80 3.18
C LEU A 79 0.91 34.57 2.01
N GLN A 80 -0.14 35.35 2.25
CA GLN A 80 -0.76 36.22 1.25
C GLN A 80 0.27 37.17 0.61
N LYS A 81 1.12 37.80 1.45
CA LYS A 81 2.18 38.70 1.00
C LYS A 81 3.15 37.98 0.08
N SER A 82 3.62 36.79 0.45
CA SER A 82 4.56 36.00 -0.36
C SER A 82 4.00 35.66 -1.75
N ILE A 83 2.68 35.47 -1.87
CA ILE A 83 2.00 35.24 -3.16
C ILE A 83 1.92 36.54 -3.95
N SER A 84 1.50 37.64 -3.31
CA SER A 84 1.37 38.95 -3.96
C SER A 84 2.71 39.52 -4.47
N GLU A 85 3.80 39.26 -3.75
CA GLU A 85 5.16 39.65 -4.14
C GLU A 85 5.61 38.97 -5.43
N LEU A 86 5.08 37.79 -5.76
CA LEU A 86 5.41 37.06 -6.99
C LEU A 86 4.55 37.47 -8.18
N ALA A 87 3.45 38.20 -7.98
CA ALA A 87 2.52 38.61 -9.05
C ALA A 87 3.19 39.32 -10.25
N PRO A 88 4.20 40.20 -10.06
CA PRO A 88 4.95 40.82 -11.16
C PRO A 88 5.58 39.81 -12.12
N LEU A 89 6.06 38.66 -11.64
CA LEU A 89 6.65 37.61 -12.48
C LEU A 89 5.68 37.14 -13.56
N TYR A 90 4.43 36.85 -13.16
CA TYR A 90 3.43 36.30 -14.06
C TYR A 90 2.88 37.35 -15.03
N LEU A 91 2.73 38.59 -14.55
CA LEU A 91 2.34 39.72 -15.39
C LEU A 91 3.41 40.02 -16.45
N CYS A 92 4.69 40.08 -16.05
CA CYS A 92 5.82 40.27 -16.96
C CYS A 92 5.93 39.12 -17.96
N ARG A 93 5.80 37.86 -17.51
CA ARG A 93 5.76 36.68 -18.40
C ARG A 93 4.72 36.84 -19.51
N ARG A 94 3.50 37.24 -19.15
CA ARG A 94 2.39 37.36 -20.11
C ARG A 94 2.54 38.57 -21.02
N LEU A 95 2.78 39.75 -20.45
CA LEU A 95 2.76 41.02 -21.19
C LEU A 95 4.05 41.26 -21.97
N PHE A 96 5.20 40.89 -21.41
CA PHE A 96 6.50 41.14 -22.01
C PHE A 96 7.05 39.92 -22.72
N VAL A 97 7.31 38.82 -22.00
CA VAL A 97 7.99 37.65 -22.56
C VAL A 97 7.17 37.06 -23.71
N GLN A 98 5.91 36.68 -23.46
CA GLN A 98 5.08 36.00 -24.45
C GLN A 98 4.54 36.91 -25.56
N ARG A 99 4.14 38.14 -25.22
CA ARG A 99 3.43 39.02 -26.16
C ARG A 99 4.34 39.98 -26.93
N ILE A 100 5.54 40.25 -26.43
CA ILE A 100 6.50 41.16 -27.05
C ILE A 100 7.74 40.37 -27.50
N ALA A 101 8.54 39.86 -26.57
CA ALA A 101 9.85 39.27 -26.88
C ALA A 101 9.76 38.07 -27.85
N LEU A 102 8.88 37.10 -27.58
CA LEU A 102 8.72 35.90 -28.41
C LEU A 102 7.98 36.13 -29.74
N LYS A 103 7.38 37.31 -29.92
CA LYS A 103 6.82 37.70 -31.22
C LYS A 103 7.83 38.42 -32.10
N GLU A 104 8.83 39.04 -31.49
CA GLU A 104 9.84 39.83 -32.17
C GLU A 104 11.00 38.98 -32.66
N PHE A 105 11.39 37.95 -31.90
CA PHE A 105 12.56 37.13 -32.22
C PHE A 105 12.22 35.66 -32.47
N SER A 106 12.80 35.10 -33.53
CA SER A 106 12.75 33.67 -33.82
C SER A 106 13.82 32.88 -33.05
N PHE A 107 13.79 31.55 -33.14
CA PHE A 107 14.84 30.70 -32.57
C PHE A 107 16.21 30.97 -33.23
N GLU A 108 16.22 31.13 -34.56
CA GLU A 108 17.42 31.40 -35.36
C GLU A 108 18.06 32.74 -35.01
N GLU A 109 17.27 33.75 -34.67
CA GLU A 109 17.78 35.02 -34.17
C GLU A 109 18.27 34.88 -32.72
N ALA A 110 17.45 34.26 -31.87
CA ALA A 110 17.74 34.12 -30.45
C ALA A 110 19.05 33.37 -30.18
N ILE A 111 19.40 32.35 -30.97
CA ILE A 111 20.65 31.59 -30.81
C ILE A 111 21.91 32.40 -31.15
N THR A 112 21.78 33.52 -31.88
CA THR A 112 22.90 34.42 -32.17
C THR A 112 23.20 35.38 -31.03
N PHE A 113 22.30 35.51 -30.05
CA PHE A 113 22.48 36.41 -28.92
C PHE A 113 23.45 35.83 -27.88
N ASP A 114 24.36 36.65 -27.38
CA ASP A 114 25.20 36.33 -26.23
C ASP A 114 24.40 36.52 -24.94
N GLY A 115 23.65 35.47 -24.57
CA GLY A 115 22.78 35.49 -23.39
C GLY A 115 23.51 35.81 -22.07
N LYS A 116 24.78 35.40 -21.93
CA LYS A 116 25.58 35.68 -20.73
C LYS A 116 25.94 37.15 -20.63
N LYS A 117 26.33 37.76 -21.75
CA LYS A 117 26.60 39.20 -21.81
C LYS A 117 25.34 40.01 -21.56
N LEU A 118 24.22 39.63 -22.18
CA LEU A 118 22.92 40.29 -21.97
C LEU A 118 22.48 40.21 -20.50
N GLU A 119 22.68 39.06 -19.84
CA GLU A 119 22.41 38.91 -18.41
C GLU A 119 23.25 39.87 -17.56
N GLN A 120 24.56 39.98 -17.84
CA GLN A 120 25.46 40.89 -17.13
C GLN A 120 25.06 42.35 -17.30
N GLU A 121 24.65 42.76 -18.51
CA GLU A 121 24.13 44.10 -18.78
C GLU A 121 22.85 44.36 -17.96
N ILE A 122 21.90 43.43 -17.97
CA ILE A 122 20.66 43.52 -17.20
C ILE A 122 20.94 43.63 -15.69
N VAL A 123 21.83 42.78 -15.16
CA VAL A 123 22.24 42.80 -13.75
C VAL A 123 22.86 44.15 -13.38
N THR A 124 23.67 44.72 -14.27
CA THR A 124 24.31 46.03 -14.09
C THR A 124 23.27 47.15 -14.04
N PHE A 125 22.30 47.16 -14.96
CA PHE A 125 21.26 48.19 -15.00
C PHE A 125 20.34 48.16 -13.78
N MET A 126 20.07 46.96 -13.24
CA MET A 126 19.26 46.79 -12.02
C MET A 126 20.04 47.08 -10.72
N GLY A 127 21.36 47.29 -10.78
CA GLY A 127 22.20 47.48 -9.60
C GLY A 127 22.30 46.25 -8.69
N ASN A 128 22.01 45.05 -9.22
CA ASN A 128 22.02 43.80 -8.47
C ASN A 128 23.37 43.08 -8.56
N LYS A 129 23.64 42.16 -7.62
CA LYS A 129 24.86 41.32 -7.65
C LYS A 129 24.74 40.12 -8.60
N ALA A 130 23.51 39.72 -8.91
CA ALA A 130 23.17 38.58 -9.76
C ALA A 130 21.79 38.81 -10.39
N PHE A 131 21.43 37.98 -11.38
CA PHE A 131 20.11 38.06 -12.01
C PHE A 131 19.02 37.68 -11.01
N ASP A 132 18.13 38.64 -10.72
CA ASP A 132 16.94 38.45 -9.92
C ASP A 132 15.70 38.52 -10.84
N PRO A 133 14.97 37.41 -11.04
CA PRO A 133 13.78 37.37 -11.89
C PRO A 133 12.68 38.34 -11.44
N LEU A 134 12.55 38.57 -10.13
CA LEU A 134 11.49 39.42 -9.59
C LEU A 134 11.82 40.90 -9.81
N ALA A 135 13.06 41.30 -9.50
CA ALA A 135 13.55 42.64 -9.82
C ALA A 135 13.43 42.93 -11.33
N PHE A 136 13.84 41.97 -12.17
CA PHE A 136 13.69 42.07 -13.62
C PHE A 136 12.23 42.26 -14.03
N ALA A 137 11.30 41.47 -13.49
CA ALA A 137 9.88 41.61 -13.80
C ALA A 137 9.32 42.98 -13.39
N HIS A 138 9.72 43.51 -12.22
CA HIS A 138 9.31 44.84 -11.77
C HIS A 138 9.79 45.94 -12.71
N GLU A 139 11.09 45.97 -13.02
CA GLU A 139 11.67 47.01 -13.89
C GLU A 139 11.05 46.97 -15.28
N ILE A 140 10.85 45.78 -15.85
CA ILE A 140 10.19 45.63 -17.15
C ILE A 140 8.78 46.21 -17.14
N LEU A 141 7.99 45.90 -16.11
CA LEU A 141 6.63 46.43 -15.98
C LEU A 141 6.61 47.95 -15.79
N LEU A 142 7.65 48.54 -15.19
CA LEU A 142 7.81 49.99 -15.09
C LEU A 142 8.19 50.60 -16.44
N TRP A 143 9.20 50.05 -17.12
CA TRP A 143 9.66 50.52 -18.42
C TRP A 143 8.57 50.43 -19.50
N LEU A 144 7.73 49.39 -19.45
CA LEU A 144 6.59 49.26 -20.37
C LEU A 144 5.55 50.39 -20.24
N LYS A 145 5.52 51.13 -19.11
CA LYS A 145 4.65 52.31 -18.97
C LYS A 145 5.19 53.52 -19.73
N ARG A 146 6.50 53.57 -20.03
CA ARG A 146 7.18 54.64 -20.77
C ARG A 146 8.19 54.03 -21.74
N PRO A 147 7.73 53.36 -22.80
CA PRO A 147 8.60 52.58 -23.67
C PRO A 147 9.61 53.43 -24.44
N GLU A 148 9.25 54.66 -24.80
CA GLU A 148 10.12 55.60 -25.53
C GLU A 148 11.33 56.02 -24.68
N ASP A 149 11.12 56.27 -23.38
CA ASP A 149 12.18 56.64 -22.42
C ASP A 149 13.13 55.47 -22.11
N ASN A 150 12.71 54.23 -22.39
CA ASN A 150 13.39 53.01 -21.96
C ASN A 150 13.73 52.06 -23.11
N GLU A 151 13.81 52.57 -24.35
CA GLU A 151 13.97 51.77 -25.57
C GLU A 151 15.19 50.84 -25.51
N TYR A 152 16.33 51.36 -25.06
CA TYR A 152 17.57 50.59 -24.93
C TYR A 152 17.41 49.41 -23.95
N PHE A 153 16.89 49.67 -22.75
CA PHE A 153 16.71 48.64 -21.71
C PHE A 153 15.71 47.57 -22.13
N LEU A 154 14.60 47.97 -22.76
CA LEU A 154 13.61 47.05 -23.29
C LEU A 154 14.18 46.20 -24.43
N LYS A 155 15.00 46.78 -25.32
CA LYS A 155 15.65 46.03 -26.41
C LYS A 155 16.54 44.90 -25.87
N ILE A 156 17.46 45.21 -24.97
CA ILE A 156 18.37 44.23 -24.34
C ILE A 156 17.54 43.13 -23.63
N SER A 157 16.52 43.54 -22.88
CA SER A 157 15.67 42.63 -22.12
C SER A 157 14.84 41.69 -23.01
N LYS A 158 14.37 42.16 -24.18
CA LYS A 158 13.63 41.32 -25.14
C LYS A 158 14.56 40.27 -25.75
N GLN A 159 15.78 40.66 -26.13
CA GLN A 159 16.80 39.74 -26.65
C GLN A 159 17.14 38.66 -25.62
N TYR A 160 17.37 39.06 -24.37
CA TYR A 160 17.64 38.13 -23.28
C TYR A 160 16.46 37.20 -23.02
N ALA A 161 15.22 37.72 -22.96
CA ALA A 161 14.02 36.91 -22.76
C ALA A 161 13.82 35.88 -23.90
N ALA A 162 14.00 36.29 -25.17
CA ALA A 162 13.94 35.39 -26.31
C ALA A 162 15.02 34.30 -26.23
N TRP A 163 16.25 34.68 -25.91
CA TRP A 163 17.36 33.74 -25.70
C TRP A 163 17.06 32.74 -24.57
N ARG A 164 16.58 33.22 -23.40
CA ARG A 164 16.25 32.38 -22.23
C ARG A 164 15.20 31.32 -22.57
N VAL A 165 14.21 31.68 -23.39
CA VAL A 165 13.05 30.81 -23.69
C VAL A 165 13.30 29.89 -24.88
N LEU A 166 13.96 30.37 -25.94
CA LEU A 166 14.04 29.66 -27.22
C LEU A 166 15.27 28.75 -27.32
N THR A 167 16.40 29.12 -26.70
CA THR A 167 17.67 28.40 -26.86
C THR A 167 17.88 27.29 -25.83
N PRO A 168 18.64 26.21 -26.14
CA PRO A 168 18.99 25.18 -25.17
C PRO A 168 19.77 25.73 -23.97
N ASP A 169 20.79 26.57 -24.22
CA ASP A 169 21.61 27.19 -23.19
C ASP A 169 20.77 28.04 -22.24
N GLY A 170 19.84 28.84 -22.80
CA GLY A 170 18.81 29.50 -22.04
C GLY A 170 18.04 28.51 -21.17
N LYS A 171 17.28 27.59 -21.77
CA LYS A 171 16.40 26.66 -21.04
C LYS A 171 17.09 25.87 -19.92
N SER A 172 18.40 25.62 -20.01
CA SER A 172 19.19 24.94 -18.99
C SER A 172 19.30 25.70 -17.65
N LEU A 173 19.18 27.03 -17.67
CA LEU A 173 19.31 27.87 -16.47
C LEU A 173 18.07 27.77 -15.57
N SER A 174 18.28 27.52 -14.28
CA SER A 174 17.23 27.39 -13.27
C SER A 174 16.64 28.73 -12.80
N SER A 175 17.39 29.83 -12.92
CA SER A 175 16.95 31.16 -12.50
C SER A 175 15.76 31.66 -13.32
N GLY A 176 14.69 32.13 -12.68
CA GLY A 176 13.54 32.70 -13.38
C GLY A 176 12.68 31.71 -14.15
N ARG A 177 12.67 30.43 -13.74
CA ARG A 177 11.79 29.39 -14.33
C ARG A 177 10.33 29.82 -14.41
N ALA A 178 9.78 30.42 -13.37
CA ALA A 178 8.41 30.92 -13.35
C ALA A 178 8.14 32.00 -14.43
N LEU A 179 9.17 32.76 -14.82
CA LEU A 179 9.10 33.86 -15.79
C LEU A 179 9.34 33.40 -17.24
N PHE A 180 10.34 32.56 -17.47
CA PHE A 180 10.81 32.17 -18.82
C PHE A 180 10.35 30.78 -19.27
N SER A 181 9.70 29.98 -18.41
CA SER A 181 9.09 28.72 -18.84
C SER A 181 7.77 28.98 -19.56
N ILE A 182 7.67 28.59 -20.82
CA ILE A 182 6.42 28.63 -21.61
C ILE A 182 5.87 27.22 -21.83
N PRO A 183 4.54 27.06 -21.98
CA PRO A 183 3.94 25.77 -22.33
C PRO A 183 4.51 25.25 -23.66
N HIS A 184 4.93 23.98 -23.67
CA HIS A 184 5.42 23.31 -24.87
C HIS A 184 4.25 22.81 -25.71
N LYS A 185 4.46 22.71 -27.03
CA LYS A 185 3.52 21.97 -27.89
C LYS A 185 3.68 20.47 -27.59
N LEU A 186 2.56 19.78 -27.51
CA LEU A 186 2.55 18.34 -27.26
C LEU A 186 2.70 17.60 -28.58
N ASP A 187 3.70 16.71 -28.65
CA ASP A 187 3.74 15.61 -29.60
C ASP A 187 3.35 14.32 -28.85
N PHE A 188 2.13 13.85 -29.06
CA PHE A 188 1.62 12.66 -28.36
C PHE A 188 2.35 11.37 -28.74
N GLN A 189 3.05 11.33 -29.88
CA GLN A 189 3.90 10.18 -30.24
C GLN A 189 5.25 10.21 -29.52
N ASN A 190 5.69 11.39 -29.08
CA ASN A 190 6.99 11.64 -28.45
C ASN A 190 6.84 12.63 -27.29
N LEU A 191 6.08 12.26 -26.25
CA LEU A 191 5.84 13.14 -25.09
C LEU A 191 7.13 13.50 -24.33
N PHE A 192 8.16 12.66 -24.46
CA PHE A 192 9.49 12.91 -23.94
C PHE A 192 10.53 12.14 -24.77
N GLU A 193 11.75 12.67 -24.83
CA GLU A 193 12.84 12.10 -25.61
C GLU A 193 13.33 10.79 -25.01
N THR A 194 13.60 9.81 -25.88
CA THR A 194 14.18 8.52 -25.52
C THR A 194 15.31 8.16 -26.47
N ILE A 195 16.28 7.40 -25.96
CA ILE A 195 17.33 6.75 -26.73
C ILE A 195 17.08 5.24 -26.75
N THR A 196 17.74 4.55 -27.66
CA THR A 196 17.69 3.08 -27.78
C THR A 196 18.85 2.46 -26.98
N GLY A 197 18.53 1.50 -26.12
CA GLY A 197 19.49 0.69 -25.38
C GLY A 197 19.97 -0.55 -26.14
N GLU A 198 20.70 -1.42 -25.43
CA GLU A 198 21.37 -2.60 -25.97
C GLU A 198 20.40 -3.61 -26.60
N TRP A 199 19.24 -3.81 -25.97
CA TRP A 199 18.20 -4.76 -26.38
C TRP A 199 17.16 -4.11 -27.29
N GLY A 200 17.39 -2.88 -27.76
CA GLY A 200 16.39 -2.09 -28.48
C GLY A 200 15.33 -1.46 -27.57
N GLU A 201 15.56 -1.45 -26.26
CA GLU A 201 14.68 -0.86 -25.26
C GLU A 201 14.78 0.67 -25.24
N LYS A 202 13.70 1.35 -24.83
CA LYS A 202 13.69 2.80 -24.60
C LYS A 202 14.39 3.14 -23.28
N ARG A 203 15.25 4.15 -23.30
CA ARG A 203 15.94 4.74 -22.14
C ARG A 203 15.99 6.26 -22.25
N VAL A 204 16.40 6.96 -21.19
CA VAL A 204 16.83 8.36 -21.30
C VAL A 204 18.32 8.49 -21.60
N SER A 205 18.73 9.67 -22.05
CA SER A 205 20.15 10.04 -22.13
C SER A 205 20.84 9.90 -20.76
N PRO A 206 22.10 9.44 -20.68
CA PRO A 206 22.85 9.38 -19.42
C PRO A 206 22.94 10.72 -18.67
N HIS A 207 22.84 11.84 -19.38
CA HIS A 207 22.84 13.19 -18.78
C HIS A 207 21.53 13.53 -18.03
N HIS A 208 20.46 12.76 -18.24
CA HIS A 208 19.15 12.96 -17.62
C HIS A 208 18.85 11.96 -16.50
N ILE A 209 19.83 11.15 -16.06
CA ILE A 209 19.63 10.19 -14.99
C ILE A 209 19.36 10.89 -13.65
N LYS A 210 18.23 10.57 -13.03
CA LYS A 210 17.89 10.86 -11.63
C LYS A 210 18.42 9.76 -10.74
N ARG A 211 19.24 10.13 -9.76
CA ARG A 211 19.91 9.18 -8.86
C ARG A 211 19.15 9.05 -7.55
N ARG A 212 18.29 8.03 -7.48
CA ARG A 212 17.54 7.66 -6.27
C ARG A 212 18.44 6.89 -5.30
N ASP A 213 18.36 7.25 -4.02
CA ASP A 213 18.96 6.50 -2.91
C ASP A 213 17.89 6.20 -1.86
N GLY A 214 17.60 4.91 -1.66
CA GLY A 214 16.63 4.44 -0.67
C GLY A 214 15.15 4.72 -0.99
N PHE A 215 14.36 4.90 0.08
CA PHE A 215 12.89 4.91 0.05
C PHE A 215 12.26 6.19 0.61
N ASN A 216 13.07 7.22 0.86
CA ASN A 216 12.53 8.54 1.18
C ASN A 216 11.81 9.16 -0.04
N LEU A 217 11.00 10.19 0.22
CA LEU A 217 10.20 10.87 -0.79
C LEU A 217 11.09 11.32 -1.96
N THR A 218 10.87 10.76 -3.15
CA THR A 218 11.71 11.03 -4.33
C THR A 218 11.36 12.33 -5.03
N ASP A 219 10.18 12.88 -4.71
CA ASP A 219 9.69 14.11 -5.31
C ASP A 219 8.94 14.99 -4.29
N PRO A 220 9.58 16.07 -3.78
CA PRO A 220 8.94 16.98 -2.83
C PRO A 220 7.90 17.89 -3.50
N GLY A 221 7.74 17.88 -4.82
CA GLY A 221 6.85 18.81 -5.53
C GLY A 221 7.55 20.08 -5.99
N HIS A 222 6.77 21.00 -6.54
CA HIS A 222 7.26 22.24 -7.14
C HIS A 222 7.31 23.38 -6.11
N PRO A 223 8.28 24.32 -6.23
CA PRO A 223 8.29 25.52 -5.42
C PRO A 223 7.08 26.41 -5.74
N LEU A 224 6.70 27.25 -4.78
CA LEU A 224 5.48 28.07 -4.85
C LEU A 224 5.42 28.93 -6.11
N ASP A 225 6.53 29.54 -6.54
CA ASP A 225 6.60 30.38 -7.72
C ASP A 225 6.24 29.64 -9.03
N VAL A 226 6.65 28.37 -9.12
CA VAL A 226 6.35 27.47 -10.24
C VAL A 226 4.89 27.00 -10.21
N VAL A 227 4.31 26.78 -9.03
CA VAL A 227 2.90 26.39 -8.91
C VAL A 227 1.98 27.56 -9.23
N LEU A 228 2.26 28.75 -8.70
CA LEU A 228 1.49 29.97 -8.99
C LEU A 228 1.55 30.35 -10.48
N LYS A 229 2.63 30.00 -11.20
CA LYS A 229 2.69 30.13 -12.65
C LYS A 229 1.55 29.36 -13.35
N GLU A 230 1.13 28.21 -12.82
CA GLU A 230 0.04 27.40 -13.36
C GLU A 230 -1.33 28.05 -13.12
N THR A 231 -1.56 28.65 -11.95
CA THR A 231 -2.82 29.37 -11.67
C THR A 231 -2.99 30.63 -12.52
N HIS A 232 -1.89 31.29 -12.88
CA HIS A 232 -1.88 32.44 -13.80
C HIS A 232 -1.87 32.03 -15.28
N TYR A 233 -1.47 30.79 -15.59
CA TYR A 233 -1.61 30.20 -16.93
C TYR A 233 -3.05 29.73 -17.20
N CYS A 234 -3.74 29.27 -16.16
CA CYS A 234 -5.16 28.95 -16.22
C CYS A 234 -5.98 30.15 -16.70
N ILE A 235 -6.88 29.94 -17.67
CA ILE A 235 -7.76 31.00 -18.17
C ILE A 235 -9.08 31.12 -17.40
N LEU A 236 -9.26 30.31 -16.34
CA LEU A 236 -10.45 30.29 -15.49
C LEU A 236 -11.73 30.12 -16.33
N CYS A 237 -11.97 28.91 -16.85
CA CYS A 237 -13.10 28.65 -17.75
C CYS A 237 -14.48 28.66 -17.06
N GLY A 238 -14.51 28.58 -15.72
CA GLY A 238 -15.71 28.52 -14.89
C GLY A 238 -16.77 29.59 -15.19
N PRO A 239 -16.43 30.89 -15.16
CA PRO A 239 -17.37 31.99 -15.46
C PRO A 239 -18.04 31.90 -16.84
N GLN A 240 -17.49 31.14 -17.79
CA GLN A 240 -18.06 30.92 -19.12
C GLN A 240 -18.93 29.66 -19.20
N GLY A 241 -19.08 28.92 -18.10
CA GLY A 241 -19.76 27.63 -18.05
C GLY A 241 -19.01 26.49 -18.76
N LYS A 242 -17.71 26.66 -19.03
CA LYS A 242 -16.90 25.74 -19.86
C LYS A 242 -15.77 25.06 -19.09
N ASP A 243 -15.99 24.78 -17.81
CA ASP A 243 -14.97 24.24 -16.91
C ASP A 243 -14.65 22.76 -17.20
N SER A 244 -13.84 22.50 -18.23
CA SER A 244 -13.57 21.15 -18.72
C SER A 244 -12.71 20.32 -17.76
N CYS A 245 -11.83 20.96 -16.96
CA CYS A 245 -11.06 20.25 -15.95
C CYS A 245 -11.93 19.73 -14.79
N SER A 246 -13.06 20.38 -14.51
CA SER A 246 -14.04 19.92 -13.51
C SER A 246 -15.09 18.98 -14.11
N LYS A 247 -15.75 19.39 -15.19
CA LYS A 247 -16.95 18.74 -15.75
C LYS A 247 -16.70 17.87 -16.98
N GLY A 248 -15.47 17.86 -17.50
CA GLY A 248 -15.09 17.17 -18.73
C GLY A 248 -15.32 18.00 -19.99
N LEU A 249 -14.73 17.52 -21.09
CA LEU A 249 -14.86 18.13 -22.41
C LEU A 249 -15.91 17.36 -23.23
N CYS A 250 -17.13 17.89 -23.28
CA CYS A 250 -18.26 17.25 -23.99
C CYS A 250 -18.09 17.29 -25.51
N THR A 251 -18.70 16.31 -26.18
CA THR A 251 -18.83 16.30 -27.65
C THR A 251 -19.72 17.44 -28.14
N LYS A 252 -19.69 17.75 -29.45
CA LYS A 252 -20.54 18.79 -30.04
C LYS A 252 -22.04 18.50 -29.91
N THR A 253 -22.42 17.23 -29.81
CA THR A 253 -23.82 16.80 -29.61
C THR A 253 -24.26 16.90 -28.15
N GLY A 254 -23.32 17.06 -27.21
CA GLY A 254 -23.57 17.00 -25.77
C GLY A 254 -23.67 15.57 -25.23
N GLU A 255 -23.65 14.55 -26.10
CA GLU A 255 -23.69 13.14 -25.72
C GLU A 255 -22.25 12.61 -25.58
N GLY A 256 -21.83 12.36 -24.34
CA GLY A 256 -20.51 11.81 -24.01
C GLY A 256 -19.35 12.82 -24.02
N PHE A 257 -18.13 12.29 -23.97
CA PHE A 257 -16.90 13.07 -23.84
C PHE A 257 -15.98 12.91 -25.05
N VAL A 258 -15.22 13.96 -25.35
CA VAL A 258 -14.18 13.94 -26.39
C VAL A 258 -13.05 13.00 -25.96
N LYS A 259 -12.43 12.32 -26.93
CA LYS A 259 -11.19 11.56 -26.73
C LYS A 259 -10.00 12.38 -27.20
N ASN A 260 -8.92 12.39 -26.42
CA ASN A 260 -7.67 13.03 -26.83
C ASN A 260 -6.88 12.17 -27.84
N ALA A 261 -5.71 12.66 -28.27
CA ALA A 261 -4.86 11.97 -29.23
C ALA A 261 -4.30 10.61 -28.74
N LEU A 262 -4.34 10.33 -27.44
CA LEU A 262 -3.97 9.05 -26.82
C LEU A 262 -5.18 8.11 -26.67
N GLY A 263 -6.37 8.51 -27.14
CA GLY A 263 -7.60 7.75 -27.03
C GLY A 263 -8.27 7.78 -25.65
N VAL A 264 -7.84 8.68 -24.76
CA VAL A 264 -8.38 8.82 -23.40
C VAL A 264 -9.61 9.73 -23.42
N GLU A 265 -10.70 9.31 -22.79
CA GLU A 265 -11.93 10.12 -22.63
C GLU A 265 -11.73 11.23 -21.60
N LEU A 266 -12.04 12.47 -22.00
CA LEU A 266 -11.80 13.68 -21.21
C LEU A 266 -12.99 14.00 -20.28
N LYS A 267 -13.10 13.24 -19.17
CA LYS A 267 -14.25 13.30 -18.24
C LYS A 267 -14.16 14.41 -17.18
N GLY A 268 -13.02 15.09 -17.06
CA GLY A 268 -12.75 16.02 -15.97
C GLY A 268 -12.45 15.32 -14.65
N CYS A 269 -12.35 16.10 -13.57
CA CYS A 269 -12.15 15.60 -12.22
C CYS A 269 -13.32 14.67 -11.81
N PRO A 270 -13.07 13.40 -11.42
CA PRO A 270 -14.12 12.50 -10.95
C PRO A 270 -14.88 13.05 -9.74
N LEU A 271 -14.21 13.83 -8.89
CA LEU A 271 -14.83 14.50 -7.73
C LEU A 271 -15.57 15.78 -8.11
N LYS A 272 -15.47 16.27 -9.35
CA LYS A 272 -16.09 17.51 -9.84
C LYS A 272 -15.68 18.74 -9.01
N GLN A 273 -14.41 18.79 -8.58
CA GLN A 273 -13.90 19.91 -7.78
C GLN A 273 -14.11 21.26 -8.49
N LYS A 274 -14.34 22.30 -7.69
CA LYS A 274 -14.44 23.72 -8.09
C LYS A 274 -13.06 24.33 -8.42
N ILE A 275 -12.45 23.86 -9.51
CA ILE A 275 -11.06 24.18 -9.90
C ILE A 275 -10.89 25.66 -10.29
N SER A 276 -11.84 26.25 -11.02
CA SER A 276 -11.75 27.68 -11.38
C SER A 276 -11.82 28.56 -10.13
N GLU A 277 -12.67 28.22 -9.18
CA GLU A 277 -12.87 28.96 -7.94
C GLU A 277 -11.62 28.87 -7.05
N MET A 278 -11.08 27.66 -6.81
CA MET A 278 -9.87 27.51 -6.01
C MET A 278 -8.67 28.25 -6.64
N ASN A 279 -8.51 28.19 -7.98
CA ASN A 279 -7.43 28.91 -8.67
C ASN A 279 -7.61 30.42 -8.61
N THR A 280 -8.85 30.91 -8.62
CA THR A 280 -9.16 32.34 -8.48
C THR A 280 -8.73 32.84 -7.10
N LEU A 281 -9.05 32.10 -6.04
CA LEU A 281 -8.66 32.44 -4.68
C LEU A 281 -7.14 32.40 -4.50
N VAL A 282 -6.45 31.40 -5.06
CA VAL A 282 -4.97 31.37 -5.05
C VAL A 282 -4.38 32.60 -5.73
N ASN A 283 -4.91 33.01 -6.89
CA ASN A 283 -4.46 34.23 -7.58
C ASN A 283 -4.71 35.51 -6.76
N GLN A 284 -5.68 35.49 -5.85
CA GLN A 284 -5.99 36.59 -4.92
C GLN A 284 -5.18 36.51 -3.61
N GLY A 285 -4.40 35.44 -3.40
CA GLY A 285 -3.60 35.21 -2.18
C GLY A 285 -4.29 34.37 -1.11
N HIS A 286 -5.54 33.94 -1.32
CA HIS A 286 -6.37 33.25 -0.33
C HIS A 286 -6.18 31.72 -0.37
N MET A 287 -5.06 31.22 0.15
CA MET A 287 -4.75 29.78 0.19
C MET A 287 -5.69 28.97 1.10
N LEU A 288 -6.05 29.51 2.26
CA LEU A 288 -6.94 28.82 3.21
C LEU A 288 -8.37 28.82 2.65
N GLY A 289 -8.82 29.93 2.06
CA GLY A 289 -10.08 29.99 1.32
C GLY A 289 -10.12 28.98 0.16
N ALA A 290 -9.02 28.82 -0.57
CA ALA A 290 -8.91 27.82 -1.63
C ALA A 290 -9.01 26.38 -1.08
N LEU A 291 -8.40 26.07 0.08
CA LEU A 291 -8.56 24.77 0.74
C LEU A 291 -10.02 24.54 1.17
N ALA A 292 -10.69 25.56 1.68
CA ALA A 292 -12.11 25.47 2.04
C ALA A 292 -12.98 25.14 0.82
N ILE A 293 -12.68 25.71 -0.36
CA ILE A 293 -13.33 25.34 -1.62
C ILE A 293 -13.06 23.88 -2.00
N ILE A 294 -11.80 23.41 -1.91
CA ILE A 294 -11.45 22.01 -2.19
C ILE A 294 -12.24 21.06 -1.28
N CYS A 295 -12.36 21.38 0.02
CA CYS A 295 -13.03 20.53 1.00
C CYS A 295 -14.54 20.33 0.75
N ILE A 296 -15.18 21.18 -0.06
CA ILE A 296 -16.58 20.98 -0.49
C ILE A 296 -16.70 19.65 -1.25
N ASP A 297 -15.77 19.41 -2.17
CA ASP A 297 -15.82 18.29 -3.11
C ASP A 297 -14.85 17.16 -2.77
N ASN A 298 -13.76 17.48 -2.07
CA ASN A 298 -12.68 16.59 -1.69
C ASN A 298 -12.21 16.86 -0.25
N PRO A 299 -13.02 16.52 0.77
CA PRO A 299 -12.62 16.67 2.16
C PRO A 299 -11.41 15.80 2.55
N MET A 300 -11.09 14.78 1.73
CA MET A 300 -9.93 13.90 1.87
C MET A 300 -8.81 14.28 0.89
N THR A 301 -8.60 15.58 0.62
CA THR A 301 -7.58 16.07 -0.34
C THR A 301 -6.16 15.60 -0.05
N ALA A 302 -5.84 15.27 1.20
CA ALA A 302 -4.59 14.60 1.54
C ALA A 302 -4.36 13.28 0.76
N ALA A 303 -5.41 12.63 0.27
CA ALA A 303 -5.33 11.41 -0.52
C ALA A 303 -5.04 11.62 -2.02
N THR A 304 -5.25 12.84 -2.52
CA THR A 304 -4.97 13.19 -3.91
C THR A 304 -3.60 13.85 -4.03
N GLY A 305 -3.28 14.38 -5.20
CA GLY A 305 -2.04 15.12 -5.42
C GLY A 305 -1.38 14.80 -6.74
N TRP A 306 -0.33 15.55 -7.04
CA TRP A 306 0.18 15.71 -8.40
C TRP A 306 0.90 14.52 -9.04
N ARG A 307 1.32 13.55 -8.23
CA ARG A 307 1.78 12.25 -8.72
C ARG A 307 0.65 11.20 -8.69
N ILE A 308 -0.50 11.47 -8.07
CA ILE A 308 -1.58 10.50 -7.89
C ILE A 308 -2.72 10.69 -8.89
N CYS A 309 -3.11 11.94 -9.18
CA CYS A 309 -4.27 12.25 -10.00
C CYS A 309 -3.91 13.00 -11.28
N ASN A 310 -4.56 12.65 -12.41
CA ASN A 310 -4.28 13.24 -13.72
C ASN A 310 -5.53 13.59 -14.56
N ASP A 311 -6.74 13.15 -14.17
CA ASP A 311 -7.96 13.30 -15.00
C ASP A 311 -8.31 14.78 -15.30
N CYS A 312 -8.16 15.67 -14.32
CA CYS A 312 -8.41 17.11 -14.48
C CYS A 312 -7.41 17.79 -15.43
N LYS A 313 -6.12 17.43 -15.30
CA LYS A 313 -5.02 17.90 -16.16
C LYS A 313 -5.24 17.44 -17.60
N GLN A 314 -5.55 16.16 -17.80
CA GLN A 314 -5.83 15.62 -19.14
C GLN A 314 -7.04 16.28 -19.81
N SER A 315 -8.05 16.67 -19.03
CA SER A 315 -9.29 17.29 -19.53
C SER A 315 -9.21 18.83 -19.67
N CYS A 316 -8.05 19.44 -19.40
CA CYS A 316 -7.83 20.85 -19.63
C CYS A 316 -8.11 21.22 -21.09
N ILE A 317 -8.63 22.42 -21.37
CA ILE A 317 -8.89 22.85 -22.75
C ILE A 317 -7.61 22.87 -23.64
N TYR A 318 -6.44 22.91 -23.02
CA TYR A 318 -5.15 22.85 -23.71
C TYR A 318 -4.83 21.42 -24.14
N GLN A 319 -5.28 21.07 -25.34
CA GLN A 319 -5.10 19.74 -25.93
C GLN A 319 -3.96 19.64 -26.95
N LYS A 320 -3.26 20.74 -27.23
CA LYS A 320 -2.15 20.81 -28.19
C LYS A 320 -0.84 21.34 -27.58
N GLN A 321 -0.88 21.66 -26.29
CA GLN A 321 0.22 22.21 -25.53
C GLN A 321 0.09 21.76 -24.07
N ASP A 322 1.13 21.97 -23.26
CA ASP A 322 1.12 21.58 -21.85
C ASP A 322 -0.18 22.06 -21.16
N PRO A 323 -0.95 21.14 -20.55
CA PRO A 323 -2.14 21.50 -19.79
C PRO A 323 -1.78 22.17 -18.47
N VAL A 324 -2.75 22.87 -17.86
CA VAL A 324 -2.59 23.42 -16.51
C VAL A 324 -2.39 22.26 -15.52
N ASP A 325 -1.35 22.33 -14.71
CA ASP A 325 -1.06 21.32 -13.69
C ASP A 325 -1.89 21.52 -12.42
N VAL A 326 -3.21 21.31 -12.55
CA VAL A 326 -4.19 21.41 -11.45
C VAL A 326 -3.81 20.56 -10.23
N PRO A 327 -3.35 19.31 -10.37
CA PRO A 327 -2.92 18.51 -9.23
C PRO A 327 -1.77 19.13 -8.40
N SER A 328 -0.82 19.80 -9.06
CA SER A 328 0.25 20.53 -8.36
C SER A 328 -0.28 21.73 -7.58
N ILE A 329 -1.28 22.43 -8.13
CA ILE A 329 -1.97 23.52 -7.44
C ILE A 329 -2.70 22.99 -6.18
N GLU A 330 -3.49 21.92 -6.31
CA GLU A 330 -4.20 21.30 -5.16
C GLU A 330 -3.21 20.89 -4.06
N THR A 331 -2.11 20.23 -4.44
CA THR A 331 -1.08 19.78 -3.49
C THR A 331 -0.44 20.97 -2.76
N GLN A 332 -0.13 22.06 -3.47
CA GLN A 332 0.48 23.24 -2.86
C GLN A 332 -0.47 23.98 -1.93
N ILE A 333 -1.76 24.05 -2.27
CA ILE A 333 -2.78 24.64 -1.38
C ILE A 333 -2.80 23.88 -0.04
N LEU A 334 -2.91 22.55 -0.09
CA LEU A 334 -2.91 21.73 1.12
C LEU A 334 -1.62 21.93 1.94
N LYS A 335 -0.45 21.87 1.29
CA LYS A 335 0.84 22.06 1.97
C LYS A 335 0.95 23.43 2.65
N SER A 336 0.61 24.49 1.93
CA SER A 336 0.71 25.86 2.45
C SER A 336 -0.17 26.05 3.69
N VAL A 337 -1.35 25.42 3.74
CA VAL A 337 -2.21 25.46 4.93
C VAL A 337 -1.69 24.57 6.05
N LEU A 338 -1.17 23.37 5.76
CA LEU A 338 -0.58 22.49 6.77
C LEU A 338 0.68 23.07 7.43
N GLU A 339 1.39 23.95 6.74
CA GLU A 339 2.56 24.69 7.22
C GLU A 339 2.19 25.87 8.13
N LEU A 340 0.94 26.34 8.11
CA LEU A 340 0.46 27.34 9.07
C LEU A 340 0.38 26.74 10.49
N PRO A 341 0.51 27.56 11.55
CA PRO A 341 0.22 27.09 12.90
C PRO A 341 -1.22 26.57 12.98
N PHE A 342 -1.40 25.41 13.59
CA PHE A 342 -2.68 24.68 13.63
C PHE A 342 -3.23 24.28 12.25
N GLY A 343 -2.40 24.23 11.21
CA GLY A 343 -2.81 23.89 9.84
C GLY A 343 -3.60 22.58 9.72
N PHE A 344 -3.18 21.53 10.45
CA PHE A 344 -3.96 20.29 10.54
C PHE A 344 -5.33 20.51 11.19
N GLU A 345 -5.43 21.28 12.28
CA GLU A 345 -6.70 21.53 12.98
C GLU A 345 -7.65 22.38 12.12
N ILE A 346 -7.12 23.36 11.39
CA ILE A 346 -7.83 24.16 10.37
C ILE A 346 -8.40 23.24 9.30
N TYR A 347 -7.57 22.39 8.69
CA TYR A 347 -8.03 21.43 7.68
C TYR A 347 -9.08 20.47 8.27
N SER A 348 -8.81 19.90 9.44
CA SER A 348 -9.72 19.00 10.16
C SER A 348 -11.08 19.63 10.42
N LEU A 349 -11.10 20.89 10.86
CA LEU A 349 -12.30 21.67 11.05
C LEU A 349 -13.04 21.87 9.73
N LEU A 350 -12.37 22.29 8.65
CA LEU A 350 -12.95 22.48 7.31
C LEU A 350 -13.58 21.21 6.71
N THR A 351 -13.20 20.02 7.16
CA THR A 351 -13.88 18.78 6.74
C THR A 351 -15.26 18.59 7.42
N ARG A 352 -15.52 19.26 8.53
CA ARG A 352 -16.73 19.07 9.37
C ARG A 352 -17.61 20.31 9.39
N TRP A 353 -16.97 21.46 9.55
CA TRP A 353 -17.54 22.78 9.53
C TRP A 353 -16.94 23.57 8.37
N ASN A 354 -17.75 23.94 7.39
CA ASN A 354 -17.29 24.71 6.25
C ASN A 354 -18.43 25.58 5.73
N PRO A 355 -18.41 26.89 6.03
CA PRO A 355 -19.43 27.80 5.54
C PRO A 355 -19.57 27.84 4.02
N LEU A 356 -18.52 27.52 3.26
CA LEU A 356 -18.56 27.45 1.79
C LEU A 356 -19.30 26.21 1.28
N ASN A 357 -19.48 25.18 2.11
CA ASN A 357 -20.39 24.07 1.82
C ASN A 357 -21.81 24.44 2.24
N ILE A 358 -22.43 25.38 1.53
CA ILE A 358 -23.75 25.97 1.87
C ILE A 358 -24.87 24.95 2.10
N ARG A 359 -24.78 23.75 1.50
CA ARG A 359 -25.77 22.68 1.65
C ARG A 359 -25.58 21.88 2.93
N TYR A 360 -24.33 21.77 3.41
CA TYR A 360 -23.95 21.00 4.59
C TYR A 360 -22.84 21.75 5.36
N PRO A 361 -23.13 22.96 5.90
CA PRO A 361 -22.11 23.74 6.59
C PRO A 361 -21.72 23.12 7.93
N LEU A 362 -22.60 22.29 8.49
CA LEU A 362 -22.47 21.60 9.77
C LEU A 362 -22.72 20.09 9.61
N PRO A 363 -22.13 19.24 10.47
CA PRO A 363 -22.50 17.84 10.57
C PRO A 363 -23.96 17.68 11.02
N SER A 364 -24.63 16.64 10.55
CA SER A 364 -25.99 16.30 10.99
C SER A 364 -26.00 15.73 12.42
N PRO A 365 -27.08 15.93 13.19
CA PRO A 365 -27.28 15.26 14.47
C PRO A 365 -27.23 13.73 14.35
N GLN A 366 -26.91 13.07 15.47
CA GLN A 366 -26.84 11.61 15.52
C GLN A 366 -28.16 10.95 15.11
N THR A 367 -28.06 9.94 14.24
CA THR A 367 -29.21 9.27 13.62
C THR A 367 -29.58 7.94 14.28
N GLY A 368 -28.71 7.39 15.13
CA GLY A 368 -28.84 6.05 15.73
C GLY A 368 -28.33 4.90 14.87
N TYR A 369 -28.19 5.08 13.54
CA TYR A 369 -27.70 4.04 12.63
C TYR A 369 -26.19 3.77 12.78
N LYS A 370 -25.79 2.52 12.58
CA LYS A 370 -24.44 1.96 12.72
C LYS A 370 -24.08 1.21 11.45
N ILE A 371 -23.06 1.70 10.75
CA ILE A 371 -22.68 1.21 9.42
C ILE A 371 -21.31 0.52 9.52
N LEU A 372 -21.22 -0.69 8.96
CA LEU A 372 -19.96 -1.40 8.79
C LEU A 372 -19.32 -0.99 7.46
N VAL A 373 -18.14 -0.38 7.49
CA VAL A 373 -17.35 -0.07 6.28
C VAL A 373 -16.17 -1.03 6.20
N VAL A 374 -16.14 -1.84 5.14
CA VAL A 374 -15.15 -2.91 4.96
C VAL A 374 -14.07 -2.47 3.97
N GLY A 375 -12.84 -2.35 4.44
CA GLY A 375 -11.67 -1.90 3.68
C GLY A 375 -11.45 -0.40 3.84
N MET A 376 -10.26 0.00 4.30
CA MET A 376 -9.89 1.39 4.59
C MET A 376 -8.94 1.97 3.54
N GLY A 377 -9.20 1.63 2.27
CA GLY A 377 -8.64 2.33 1.11
C GLY A 377 -9.40 3.62 0.76
N PRO A 378 -9.11 4.23 -0.39
CA PRO A 378 -9.68 5.52 -0.82
C PRO A 378 -11.20 5.64 -0.73
N ALA A 379 -11.92 4.60 -1.18
CA ALA A 379 -13.37 4.57 -1.07
C ALA A 379 -13.84 4.50 0.39
N GLY A 380 -13.20 3.66 1.21
CA GLY A 380 -13.63 3.39 2.58
C GLY A 380 -13.46 4.58 3.52
N PHE A 381 -12.28 5.21 3.54
CA PHE A 381 -12.05 6.37 4.40
C PHE A 381 -12.87 7.60 3.95
N THR A 382 -13.11 7.74 2.64
CA THR A 382 -13.94 8.82 2.09
C THR A 382 -15.42 8.59 2.43
N LEU A 383 -15.90 7.35 2.33
CA LEU A 383 -17.26 7.01 2.70
C LEU A 383 -17.49 7.19 4.20
N ALA A 384 -16.56 6.73 5.03
CA ALA A 384 -16.61 6.91 6.48
C ALA A 384 -16.78 8.39 6.85
N HIS A 385 -15.99 9.27 6.23
CA HIS A 385 -16.11 10.70 6.42
C HIS A 385 -17.53 11.23 6.15
N TYR A 386 -18.09 10.93 4.97
CA TYR A 386 -19.43 11.41 4.61
C TYR A 386 -20.52 10.84 5.51
N LEU A 387 -20.44 9.56 5.88
CA LEU A 387 -21.41 8.93 6.78
C LEU A 387 -21.36 9.52 8.19
N LEU A 388 -20.16 9.83 8.71
CA LEU A 388 -19.99 10.51 9.99
C LEU A 388 -20.60 11.92 9.96
N ASN A 389 -20.37 12.69 8.88
CA ASN A 389 -21.00 14.01 8.71
C ASN A 389 -22.53 13.92 8.51
N ALA A 390 -23.04 12.80 8.01
CA ALA A 390 -24.48 12.52 7.92
C ALA A 390 -25.12 12.05 9.25
N GLY A 391 -24.33 12.02 10.34
CA GLY A 391 -24.80 11.68 11.69
C GLY A 391 -24.88 10.18 11.96
N HIS A 392 -24.27 9.33 11.13
CA HIS A 392 -24.20 7.88 11.35
C HIS A 392 -22.94 7.51 12.13
N ALA A 393 -23.00 6.44 12.93
CA ALA A 393 -21.79 5.81 13.47
C ALA A 393 -21.20 4.84 12.45
N VAL A 394 -19.88 4.80 12.39
CA VAL A 394 -19.11 3.96 11.47
C VAL A 394 -18.17 3.05 12.27
N VAL A 395 -18.31 1.75 12.08
CA VAL A 395 -17.25 0.80 12.42
C VAL A 395 -16.59 0.41 11.11
N ALA A 396 -15.33 0.75 10.98
CA ALA A 396 -14.48 0.36 9.87
C ALA A 396 -13.71 -0.92 10.22
N CYS A 397 -13.52 -1.81 9.26
CA CYS A 397 -12.63 -2.95 9.41
C CYS A 397 -11.69 -3.13 8.21
N ASP A 398 -10.47 -3.57 8.46
CA ASP A 398 -9.51 -3.95 7.41
C ASP A 398 -8.81 -5.27 7.77
N GLY A 399 -8.50 -6.09 6.76
CA GLY A 399 -7.73 -7.32 6.95
C GLY A 399 -6.26 -7.06 7.28
N LEU A 400 -5.75 -5.87 6.94
CA LEU A 400 -4.41 -5.44 7.26
C LEU A 400 -4.21 -5.19 8.76
N LYS A 401 -2.95 -5.25 9.21
CA LYS A 401 -2.58 -4.82 10.56
C LYS A 401 -2.68 -3.31 10.61
N ILE A 402 -3.60 -2.77 11.40
CA ILE A 402 -3.65 -1.34 11.67
C ILE A 402 -2.81 -1.04 12.91
N GLU A 403 -1.69 -0.36 12.74
CA GLU A 403 -0.88 0.09 13.88
C GLU A 403 -1.66 1.13 14.69
N PRO A 404 -1.70 1.02 16.03
CA PRO A 404 -2.34 2.03 16.86
C PRO A 404 -1.63 3.37 16.70
N LEU A 405 -2.41 4.47 16.64
CA LEU A 405 -1.83 5.80 16.77
C LEU A 405 -1.48 6.08 18.23
N PRO A 406 -0.42 6.86 18.51
CA PRO A 406 -0.10 7.32 19.85
C PRO A 406 -1.31 7.98 20.51
N THR A 407 -1.59 7.65 21.78
CA THR A 407 -2.71 8.23 22.55
C THR A 407 -2.60 9.74 22.65
N SER A 408 -1.38 10.31 22.63
CA SER A 408 -1.17 11.76 22.56
C SER A 408 -1.80 12.43 21.33
N LEU A 409 -2.01 11.69 20.23
CA LEU A 409 -2.59 12.19 18.99
C LEU A 409 -4.09 11.96 18.88
N VAL A 410 -4.65 10.89 19.47
CA VAL A 410 -6.07 10.51 19.29
C VAL A 410 -6.89 10.45 20.57
N GLY A 411 -6.25 10.57 21.74
CA GLY A 411 -6.88 10.43 23.05
C GLY A 411 -7.16 8.97 23.42
N GLU A 412 -7.55 8.77 24.68
CA GLU A 412 -8.11 7.50 25.15
C GLU A 412 -9.50 7.27 24.50
N PRO A 413 -9.94 6.03 24.25
CA PRO A 413 -11.18 5.75 23.52
C PRO A 413 -12.45 6.43 24.08
N GLU A 414 -12.49 6.69 25.38
CA GLU A 414 -13.64 7.28 26.11
C GLU A 414 -13.43 8.77 26.43
N LYS A 415 -12.32 9.39 25.99
CA LYS A 415 -11.96 10.78 26.35
C LYS A 415 -11.46 11.58 25.16
N LEU A 416 -11.84 12.86 25.12
CA LEU A 416 -11.27 13.84 24.19
C LEU A 416 -10.00 14.48 24.77
N ASP A 417 -9.02 13.65 25.14
CA ASP A 417 -7.80 14.06 25.86
C ASP A 417 -6.52 13.98 25.01
N PHE A 418 -6.57 14.55 23.81
CA PHE A 418 -5.39 14.69 22.94
C PHE A 418 -4.88 16.12 22.86
N LYS A 419 -3.62 16.28 22.44
CA LYS A 419 -3.05 17.60 22.16
C LYS A 419 -3.40 18.04 20.74
N LEU A 420 -3.83 19.30 20.62
CA LEU A 420 -3.98 19.94 19.31
C LEU A 420 -2.60 20.04 18.63
N ILE A 421 -2.57 19.80 17.33
CA ILE A 421 -1.36 19.78 16.50
C ILE A 421 -1.08 21.21 16.04
N LYS A 422 -0.12 21.86 16.69
CA LYS A 422 0.30 23.21 16.29
C LYS A 422 1.19 23.23 15.05
N ASN A 423 2.08 22.25 14.88
CA ASN A 423 2.89 22.08 13.68
C ASN A 423 2.72 20.64 13.17
N THR A 424 2.39 20.48 11.89
CA THR A 424 2.20 19.20 11.22
C THR A 424 3.47 18.34 11.19
N ASP A 425 4.66 18.95 11.28
CA ASP A 425 5.94 18.20 11.31
C ASP A 425 6.01 17.19 12.46
N VAL A 426 5.29 17.41 13.56
CA VAL A 426 5.29 16.49 14.72
C VAL A 426 4.66 15.12 14.43
N ILE A 427 3.94 15.00 13.31
CA ILE A 427 3.32 13.75 12.86
C ILE A 427 3.94 13.21 11.56
N PHE A 428 4.92 13.92 10.99
CA PHE A 428 5.61 13.51 9.77
C PHE A 428 6.91 12.77 10.12
N GLN A 429 7.18 11.70 9.37
CA GLN A 429 8.36 10.86 9.51
C GLN A 429 9.00 10.64 8.14
N ASP A 430 10.31 10.43 8.13
CA ASP A 430 11.01 9.96 6.94
C ASP A 430 10.42 8.62 6.49
N LEU A 431 10.12 8.50 5.19
CA LEU A 431 9.38 7.34 4.67
C LEU A 431 10.17 6.04 4.82
N SER A 432 11.51 6.12 4.81
CA SER A 432 12.41 4.97 5.01
C SER A 432 12.42 4.42 6.45
N ASP A 433 12.08 5.24 7.45
CA ASP A 433 12.09 4.87 8.88
C ASP A 433 10.68 4.74 9.48
N ARG A 434 9.66 5.26 8.78
CA ARG A 434 8.26 5.28 9.20
C ARG A 434 7.75 3.88 9.54
N VAL A 435 7.07 3.78 10.69
CA VAL A 435 6.29 2.58 11.06
C VAL A 435 5.12 2.41 10.08
N ILE A 436 4.97 1.21 9.54
CA ILE A 436 3.95 0.91 8.53
C ILE A 436 2.58 0.87 9.21
N GLY A 437 1.71 1.82 8.85
CA GLY A 437 0.42 2.02 9.53
C GLY A 437 -0.64 0.99 9.14
N GLY A 438 -0.52 0.40 7.95
CA GLY A 438 -1.46 -0.57 7.37
C GLY A 438 -2.83 0.01 6.98
N PHE A 439 -2.98 1.33 6.98
CA PHE A 439 -4.19 2.07 6.60
C PHE A 439 -4.02 2.74 5.24
N GLY A 440 -5.06 2.79 4.40
CA GLY A 440 -5.02 3.44 3.08
C GLY A 440 -5.05 2.47 1.89
N GLY A 441 -5.04 1.15 2.15
CA GLY A 441 -5.05 0.12 1.10
C GLY A 441 -3.87 0.29 0.15
N VAL A 442 -4.13 0.32 -1.17
CA VAL A 442 -3.09 0.47 -2.21
C VAL A 442 -2.24 1.74 -2.03
N MET A 443 -2.71 2.76 -1.31
CA MET A 443 -1.90 3.94 -1.00
C MET A 443 -0.76 3.66 -0.02
N GLU A 444 -0.91 2.68 0.86
CA GLU A 444 0.13 2.26 1.81
C GLU A 444 1.06 1.21 1.18
N TYR A 445 0.49 0.17 0.54
CA TYR A 445 1.27 -0.99 0.08
C TYR A 445 1.57 -1.03 -1.43
N GLY A 446 0.94 -0.19 -2.24
CA GLY A 446 1.07 -0.20 -3.70
C GLY A 446 1.79 1.04 -4.25
N ILE A 447 1.30 2.23 -3.89
CA ILE A 447 1.91 3.51 -4.28
C ILE A 447 3.24 3.68 -3.53
N THR A 448 4.26 4.09 -4.29
CA THR A 448 5.67 4.09 -3.91
C THR A 448 6.12 5.42 -3.31
N SER A 449 7.43 5.62 -3.15
CA SER A 449 8.03 6.83 -2.57
C SER A 449 7.84 8.11 -3.40
N ARG A 450 7.06 8.07 -4.49
CA ARG A 450 6.64 9.25 -5.28
C ARG A 450 5.49 10.05 -4.66
N TRP A 451 4.90 9.56 -3.56
CA TRP A 451 3.86 10.24 -2.81
C TRP A 451 4.15 10.22 -1.31
N ASN A 452 3.83 11.32 -0.61
CA ASN A 452 4.13 11.44 0.81
C ASN A 452 3.15 10.64 1.66
N LYS A 453 3.56 9.43 2.08
CA LYS A 453 2.74 8.53 2.90
C LYS A 453 2.38 9.08 4.28
N ASN A 454 3.01 10.16 4.73
CA ASN A 454 2.58 10.84 5.96
C ASN A 454 1.16 11.41 5.86
N PHE A 455 0.66 11.65 4.65
CA PHE A 455 -0.74 12.05 4.44
C PHE A 455 -1.76 10.98 4.86
N LEU A 456 -1.36 9.70 4.93
CA LEU A 456 -2.22 8.66 5.53
C LEU A 456 -2.43 8.89 7.02
N THR A 457 -1.41 9.39 7.74
CA THR A 457 -1.56 9.78 9.16
C THR A 457 -2.56 10.92 9.32
N ILE A 458 -2.53 11.93 8.43
CA ILE A 458 -3.52 13.02 8.40
C ILE A 458 -4.93 12.44 8.24
N ILE A 459 -5.16 11.61 7.22
CA ILE A 459 -6.49 11.03 6.95
C ILE A 459 -6.98 10.20 8.14
N ARG A 460 -6.10 9.42 8.77
CA ARG A 460 -6.47 8.68 9.98
C ARG A 460 -6.90 9.61 11.10
N LEU A 461 -6.16 10.69 11.37
CA LEU A 461 -6.52 11.64 12.42
C LEU A 461 -7.84 12.36 12.13
N LEU A 462 -8.15 12.66 10.86
CA LEU A 462 -9.44 13.23 10.45
C LEU A 462 -10.64 12.34 10.84
N LEU A 463 -10.44 11.02 10.91
CA LEU A 463 -11.47 10.03 11.25
C LEU A 463 -11.41 9.61 12.71
N GLU A 464 -10.25 9.17 13.20
CA GLU A 464 -10.08 8.58 14.53
C GLU A 464 -10.28 9.56 15.69
N ARG A 465 -10.12 10.88 15.46
CA ARG A 465 -10.47 11.90 16.47
C ARG A 465 -11.98 12.16 16.58
N ARG A 466 -12.81 11.43 15.83
CA ARG A 466 -14.29 11.51 15.89
C ARG A 466 -14.91 10.39 16.73
N ARG A 467 -14.13 9.76 17.62
CA ARG A 467 -14.62 8.78 18.59
C ARG A 467 -15.70 9.41 19.51
N PRO A 468 -16.70 8.63 19.95
CA PRO A 468 -16.91 7.21 19.69
C PRO A 468 -17.60 6.89 18.34
N ASN A 469 -17.93 7.91 17.53
CA ASN A 469 -18.72 7.71 16.30
C ASN A 469 -17.94 6.96 15.21
N PHE A 470 -16.61 6.95 15.26
CA PHE A 470 -15.76 6.17 14.38
C PHE A 470 -14.94 5.15 15.18
N THR A 471 -14.96 3.89 14.77
CA THR A 471 -14.12 2.81 15.32
C THR A 471 -13.38 2.13 14.17
N LEU A 472 -12.08 1.91 14.30
CA LEU A 472 -11.27 1.24 13.28
C LEU A 472 -10.72 -0.09 13.80
N LEU A 473 -11.11 -1.19 13.16
CA LEU A 473 -10.70 -2.55 13.49
C LEU A 473 -9.70 -3.06 12.46
N GLY A 474 -8.45 -3.23 12.86
CA GLY A 474 -7.47 -3.96 12.04
C GLY A 474 -7.62 -5.47 12.17
N ASN A 475 -6.85 -6.21 11.38
CA ASN A 475 -6.76 -7.68 11.43
C ASN A 475 -8.13 -8.37 11.30
N THR A 476 -9.08 -7.73 10.65
CA THR A 476 -10.48 -8.17 10.57
C THR A 476 -10.87 -8.28 9.11
N ARG A 477 -10.74 -9.49 8.56
CA ARG A 477 -11.15 -9.80 7.19
C ARG A 477 -12.65 -10.10 7.15
N PHE A 478 -13.40 -9.30 6.40
CA PHE A 478 -14.79 -9.62 6.08
C PHE A 478 -14.87 -10.78 5.07
N GLY A 479 -15.80 -11.70 5.31
CA GLY A 479 -15.94 -12.96 4.59
C GLY A 479 -15.59 -14.18 5.47
N GLY A 480 -16.17 -15.34 5.14
CA GLY A 480 -16.11 -16.51 6.02
C GLY A 480 -17.09 -16.36 7.20
N VAL A 481 -16.57 -16.30 8.43
CA VAL A 481 -17.42 -16.24 9.64
C VAL A 481 -17.85 -14.81 9.98
N PHE A 482 -17.01 -13.80 9.73
CA PHE A 482 -17.42 -12.40 9.80
C PHE A 482 -18.12 -12.00 8.49
N ASN A 483 -19.44 -12.19 8.42
CA ASN A 483 -20.24 -12.02 7.20
C ASN A 483 -21.52 -11.20 7.46
N GLU A 484 -22.41 -11.10 6.47
CA GLU A 484 -23.66 -10.33 6.56
C GLU A 484 -24.54 -10.75 7.74
N SER A 485 -24.73 -12.06 7.94
CA SER A 485 -25.56 -12.59 9.03
C SER A 485 -24.99 -12.20 10.41
N PHE A 486 -23.67 -12.29 10.55
CA PHE A 486 -22.99 -11.81 11.74
C PHE A 486 -23.20 -10.32 11.96
N ALA A 487 -23.00 -9.50 10.92
CA ALA A 487 -23.13 -8.05 11.03
C ALA A 487 -24.55 -7.65 11.48
N LYS A 488 -25.58 -8.28 10.89
CA LYS A 488 -26.97 -8.09 11.29
C LYS A 488 -27.20 -8.48 12.76
N THR A 489 -26.67 -9.62 13.19
CA THR A 489 -26.77 -10.11 14.58
C THR A 489 -26.06 -9.17 15.56
N MET A 490 -24.96 -8.56 15.15
CA MET A 490 -24.24 -7.60 15.99
C MET A 490 -24.97 -6.27 16.13
N GLY A 491 -25.86 -5.94 15.18
CA GLY A 491 -26.67 -4.74 15.19
C GLY A 491 -26.23 -3.67 14.17
N PHE A 492 -25.56 -4.07 13.09
CA PHE A 492 -25.24 -3.19 11.98
C PHE A 492 -26.43 -3.01 11.04
N ASP A 493 -26.76 -1.76 10.74
CA ASP A 493 -27.87 -1.40 9.86
C ASP A 493 -27.54 -1.60 8.38
N HIS A 494 -26.26 -1.47 8.02
CA HIS A 494 -25.80 -1.57 6.64
C HIS A 494 -24.32 -1.98 6.55
N ILE A 495 -23.95 -2.60 5.44
CA ILE A 495 -22.57 -2.98 5.11
C ILE A 495 -22.14 -2.28 3.81
N ALA A 496 -21.07 -1.50 3.87
CA ALA A 496 -20.44 -0.90 2.71
C ALA A 496 -19.12 -1.61 2.39
N LEU A 497 -19.07 -2.28 1.25
CA LEU A 497 -17.90 -3.01 0.77
C LEU A 497 -17.00 -2.09 -0.05
N CYS A 498 -15.80 -1.83 0.48
CA CYS A 498 -14.75 -0.99 -0.09
C CYS A 498 -13.41 -1.77 -0.22
N VAL A 499 -13.50 -3.07 -0.52
CA VAL A 499 -12.41 -4.06 -0.42
C VAL A 499 -11.38 -4.03 -1.56
N GLY A 500 -11.48 -3.07 -2.49
CA GLY A 500 -10.49 -2.84 -3.55
C GLY A 500 -10.33 -3.99 -4.54
N ALA A 501 -9.15 -4.09 -5.14
CA ALA A 501 -8.74 -5.12 -6.09
C ALA A 501 -8.53 -6.50 -5.42
N GLY A 502 -8.75 -7.53 -6.22
CA GLY A 502 -8.71 -8.94 -5.86
C GLY A 502 -7.47 -9.65 -6.40
N PRO A 503 -7.59 -10.93 -6.82
CA PRO A 503 -6.43 -11.74 -7.21
C PRO A 503 -5.62 -11.13 -8.36
N PRO A 504 -4.29 -11.31 -8.38
CA PRO A 504 -3.49 -11.01 -9.55
C PRO A 504 -3.86 -11.92 -10.72
N HIS A 505 -3.70 -11.42 -11.94
CA HIS A 505 -3.84 -12.25 -13.14
C HIS A 505 -2.69 -13.26 -13.19
N LEU A 506 -3.03 -14.53 -12.96
CA LEU A 506 -2.06 -15.62 -12.99
C LEU A 506 -1.60 -15.91 -14.41
N LEU A 507 -0.31 -16.24 -14.52
CA LEU A 507 0.32 -16.62 -15.77
C LEU A 507 0.51 -18.15 -15.81
N SER A 508 -0.03 -18.77 -16.85
CA SER A 508 0.17 -20.20 -17.14
C SER A 508 1.37 -20.38 -18.08
N VAL A 509 2.60 -20.26 -17.53
CA VAL A 509 3.86 -20.50 -18.25
C VAL A 509 4.75 -21.41 -17.40
N ASN A 510 5.47 -22.32 -18.06
CA ASN A 510 6.46 -23.20 -17.43
C ASN A 510 7.43 -22.38 -16.57
N HIS A 511 7.73 -22.89 -15.37
CA HIS A 511 8.62 -22.23 -14.41
C HIS A 511 8.12 -20.87 -13.87
N GLY A 512 6.84 -20.53 -14.03
CA GLY A 512 6.24 -19.28 -13.51
C GLY A 512 6.25 -19.12 -11.98
N LEU A 513 6.73 -20.12 -11.23
CA LEU A 513 6.93 -20.11 -9.78
C LEU A 513 8.36 -20.48 -9.35
N ALA A 514 9.33 -20.55 -10.29
CA ALA A 514 10.73 -20.85 -10.00
C ALA A 514 11.40 -19.82 -9.07
N LYS A 515 12.55 -20.16 -8.48
CA LYS A 515 13.26 -19.23 -7.59
C LYS A 515 13.63 -17.95 -8.34
N GLY A 516 13.33 -16.81 -7.75
CA GLY A 516 13.51 -15.49 -8.37
C GLY A 516 12.31 -15.00 -9.19
N VAL A 517 11.27 -15.80 -9.38
CA VAL A 517 10.01 -15.37 -10.02
C VAL A 517 8.98 -14.97 -8.96
N ARG A 518 8.45 -13.74 -9.07
CA ARG A 518 7.44 -13.20 -8.14
C ARG A 518 6.32 -12.50 -8.90
N TYR A 519 5.16 -12.38 -8.27
CA TYR A 519 4.11 -11.48 -8.73
C TYR A 519 4.33 -10.08 -8.13
N ALA A 520 3.91 -9.03 -8.82
CA ALA A 520 4.05 -7.66 -8.34
C ALA A 520 3.31 -7.42 -7.01
N SER A 521 2.15 -8.07 -6.81
CA SER A 521 1.44 -8.03 -5.53
C SER A 521 2.21 -8.70 -4.40
N ASP A 522 2.91 -9.81 -4.66
CA ASP A 522 3.80 -10.46 -3.70
C ASP A 522 4.97 -9.52 -3.35
N PHE A 523 5.67 -9.04 -4.37
CA PHE A 523 6.84 -8.19 -4.22
C PHE A 523 6.53 -6.87 -3.49
N LEU A 524 5.57 -6.08 -3.98
CA LEU A 524 5.27 -4.76 -3.43
C LEU A 524 4.69 -4.86 -2.01
N MET A 525 3.85 -5.87 -1.72
CA MET A 525 3.31 -6.03 -0.38
C MET A 525 4.38 -6.50 0.61
N ASN A 526 5.24 -7.45 0.25
CA ASN A 526 6.34 -7.85 1.14
C ASN A 526 7.35 -6.72 1.36
N LEU A 527 7.61 -5.92 0.32
CA LEU A 527 8.45 -4.74 0.43
C LEU A 527 7.83 -3.70 1.36
N GLN A 528 6.64 -3.20 1.02
CA GLN A 528 6.01 -2.02 1.62
C GLN A 528 5.24 -2.33 2.89
N LEU A 529 4.43 -3.41 2.92
CA LEU A 529 3.64 -3.79 4.10
C LEU A 529 4.45 -4.68 5.06
N GLY A 530 5.31 -5.56 4.52
CA GLY A 530 6.25 -6.35 5.32
C GLY A 530 7.45 -5.53 5.83
N GLY A 531 7.70 -4.36 5.26
CA GLY A 531 8.76 -3.45 5.68
C GLY A 531 10.17 -3.92 5.35
N ALA A 532 10.33 -4.79 4.33
CA ALA A 532 11.64 -5.27 3.91
C ALA A 532 12.58 -4.14 3.48
N PHE A 533 12.02 -3.01 3.01
CA PHE A 533 12.77 -1.82 2.60
C PHE A 533 13.52 -1.14 3.76
N GLY A 534 13.03 -1.27 4.99
CA GLY A 534 13.59 -0.58 6.15
C GLY A 534 14.94 -1.15 6.56
N GLU A 535 15.94 -0.30 6.80
CA GLU A 535 17.30 -0.71 7.17
C GLU A 535 17.32 -1.52 8.48
N LYS A 536 16.51 -1.08 9.46
CA LYS A 536 16.37 -1.71 10.78
C LYS A 536 15.45 -2.94 10.78
N SER A 537 14.80 -3.25 9.65
CA SER A 537 13.80 -4.31 9.55
C SER A 537 14.43 -5.70 9.47
N LEU A 538 13.86 -6.65 10.20
CA LEU A 538 14.22 -8.07 10.15
C LEU A 538 13.59 -8.82 8.97
N ALA A 539 12.63 -8.20 8.27
CA ALA A 539 11.96 -8.81 7.13
C ALA A 539 12.94 -9.06 5.97
N ASN A 540 12.77 -10.21 5.31
CA ASN A 540 13.62 -10.68 4.24
C ASN A 540 12.84 -10.82 2.93
N LEU A 541 13.37 -10.22 1.87
CA LEU A 541 12.85 -10.35 0.51
C LEU A 541 14.06 -10.48 -0.41
N VAL A 542 14.32 -11.66 -0.98
CA VAL A 542 15.49 -11.84 -1.86
C VAL A 542 15.10 -11.55 -3.32
N ILE A 543 15.81 -10.61 -3.94
CA ILE A 543 15.84 -10.37 -5.39
C ILE A 543 17.30 -10.32 -5.89
N ARG A 544 17.55 -10.65 -7.15
CA ARG A 544 18.88 -10.73 -7.76
C ARG A 544 18.91 -10.00 -9.09
N LEU A 545 20.05 -9.42 -9.46
CA LEU A 545 20.24 -8.75 -10.77
C LEU A 545 20.78 -9.74 -11.81
N PRO A 546 20.39 -9.61 -13.10
CA PRO A 546 19.48 -8.60 -13.68
C PRO A 546 18.00 -8.87 -13.37
N ILE A 547 17.16 -7.82 -13.38
CA ILE A 547 15.72 -7.90 -13.07
C ILE A 547 14.88 -7.59 -14.31
N ILE A 548 13.86 -8.41 -14.58
CA ILE A 548 12.85 -8.15 -15.62
C ILE A 548 11.46 -8.03 -15.01
N VAL A 549 10.72 -6.98 -15.37
CA VAL A 549 9.34 -6.76 -14.96
C VAL A 549 8.41 -6.92 -16.16
N LEU A 550 7.48 -7.86 -16.09
CA LEU A 550 6.52 -8.13 -17.16
C LEU A 550 5.25 -7.29 -16.98
N GLY A 551 4.99 -6.33 -17.87
CA GLY A 551 3.81 -5.47 -17.81
C GLY A 551 4.04 -4.09 -18.43
N GLY A 552 3.00 -3.25 -18.48
CA GLY A 552 3.10 -1.88 -19.04
C GLY A 552 2.24 -0.83 -18.34
N GLY A 553 1.62 -1.19 -17.21
CA GLY A 553 0.85 -0.27 -16.36
C GLY A 553 1.69 0.35 -15.25
N LEU A 554 1.08 1.20 -14.43
CA LEU A 554 1.75 1.81 -13.27
C LEU A 554 2.33 0.78 -12.31
N THR A 555 1.65 -0.35 -12.07
CA THR A 555 2.19 -1.43 -11.23
C THR A 555 3.54 -1.94 -11.72
N ALA A 556 3.77 -2.00 -13.04
CA ALA A 556 5.07 -2.40 -13.60
C ALA A 556 6.14 -1.32 -13.38
N VAL A 557 5.77 -0.05 -13.55
CA VAL A 557 6.64 1.11 -13.31
C VAL A 557 7.07 1.21 -11.84
N ASP A 558 6.10 1.12 -10.92
CA ASP A 558 6.31 1.11 -9.47
C ASP A 558 7.17 -0.11 -9.07
N THR A 559 6.86 -1.30 -9.60
CA THR A 559 7.67 -2.50 -9.33
C THR A 559 9.13 -2.35 -9.78
N ALA A 560 9.37 -1.81 -10.97
CA ALA A 560 10.72 -1.68 -11.52
C ALA A 560 11.58 -0.70 -10.72
N THR A 561 11.04 0.48 -10.41
CA THR A 561 11.74 1.52 -9.64
C THR A 561 12.02 1.07 -8.21
N GLU A 562 11.05 0.41 -7.56
CA GLU A 562 11.20 -0.13 -6.21
C GLU A 562 12.18 -1.31 -6.17
N ALA A 563 12.15 -2.22 -7.14
CA ALA A 563 13.11 -3.33 -7.20
C ALA A 563 14.54 -2.83 -7.36
N GLN A 564 14.75 -1.78 -8.16
CA GLN A 564 16.05 -1.15 -8.31
C GLN A 564 16.56 -0.54 -6.98
N ALA A 565 15.74 0.28 -6.32
CA ALA A 565 16.09 0.89 -5.04
C ALA A 565 16.29 -0.14 -3.92
N TYR A 566 15.44 -1.16 -3.90
CA TYR A 566 15.50 -2.25 -2.93
C TYR A 566 16.78 -3.07 -3.08
N TYR A 567 17.23 -3.33 -4.32
CA TYR A 567 18.45 -4.11 -4.55
C TYR A 567 19.66 -3.51 -3.82
N CYS A 568 19.84 -2.20 -3.89
CA CYS A 568 20.90 -1.51 -3.16
C CYS A 568 20.75 -1.66 -1.65
N SER A 569 19.53 -1.47 -1.15
CA SER A 569 19.23 -1.51 0.29
C SER A 569 19.47 -2.91 0.86
N GLN A 570 19.03 -3.97 0.18
CA GLN A 570 19.29 -5.34 0.63
C GLN A 570 20.78 -5.69 0.63
N ALA A 571 21.55 -5.25 -0.38
CA ALA A 571 22.97 -5.59 -0.49
C ALA A 571 23.80 -4.88 0.60
N LEU A 572 23.48 -3.62 0.87
CA LEU A 572 24.07 -2.86 1.98
C LEU A 572 23.68 -3.47 3.35
N LYS A 573 22.40 -3.79 3.56
CA LYS A 573 21.91 -4.45 4.77
C LYS A 573 22.58 -5.81 4.99
N PHE A 574 22.74 -6.60 3.93
CA PHE A 574 23.42 -7.89 3.98
C PHE A 574 24.89 -7.72 4.37
N LEU A 575 25.60 -6.77 3.73
CA LEU A 575 27.00 -6.48 4.01
C LEU A 575 27.23 -6.06 5.46
N GLU A 576 26.43 -5.09 5.95
CA GLU A 576 26.57 -4.57 7.32
C GLU A 576 26.43 -5.69 8.35
N ARG A 577 25.37 -6.49 8.23
CA ARG A 577 25.11 -7.61 9.14
C ARG A 577 26.22 -8.66 9.07
N TYR A 578 26.62 -9.02 7.86
CA TYR A 578 27.68 -10.00 7.65
C TYR A 578 29.00 -9.55 8.28
N GLU A 579 29.48 -8.34 7.99
CA GLU A 579 30.75 -7.85 8.52
C GLU A 579 30.72 -7.72 10.04
N ALA A 580 29.62 -7.23 10.62
CA ALA A 580 29.47 -7.16 12.07
C ALA A 580 29.51 -8.54 12.75
N LEU A 581 28.89 -9.55 12.13
CA LEU A 581 28.92 -10.94 12.62
C LEU A 581 30.30 -11.58 12.45
N VAL A 582 31.00 -11.31 11.34
CA VAL A 582 32.38 -11.79 11.13
C VAL A 582 33.33 -11.19 12.16
N VAL A 583 33.22 -9.89 12.47
CA VAL A 583 33.99 -9.26 13.55
C VAL A 583 33.69 -9.92 14.90
N HIS A 584 32.44 -10.34 15.13
CA HIS A 584 32.03 -10.93 16.40
C HIS A 584 32.50 -12.37 16.62
N LYS A 585 32.39 -13.24 15.61
CA LYS A 585 32.63 -14.69 15.78
C LYS A 585 33.47 -15.36 14.68
N GLY A 586 33.99 -14.59 13.73
CA GLY A 586 34.81 -15.08 12.61
C GLY A 586 34.01 -15.56 11.41
N GLN A 587 34.64 -15.54 10.23
CA GLN A 587 34.00 -15.88 8.95
C GLN A 587 33.50 -17.33 8.89
N GLU A 588 34.32 -18.29 9.32
CA GLU A 588 33.96 -19.71 9.30
C GLU A 588 32.70 -19.99 10.11
N ALA A 589 32.55 -19.34 11.27
CA ALA A 589 31.38 -19.50 12.15
C ALA A 589 30.11 -18.81 11.62
N VAL A 590 30.24 -17.79 10.76
CA VAL A 590 29.09 -17.15 10.09
C VAL A 590 28.60 -18.01 8.93
N GLN A 591 29.53 -18.59 8.17
CA GLN A 591 29.27 -19.33 6.93
C GLN A 591 29.11 -20.84 7.13
N SER A 592 29.20 -21.35 8.36
CA SER A 592 29.27 -22.80 8.64
C SER A 592 28.08 -23.61 8.11
N ILE A 593 26.92 -22.97 7.97
CA ILE A 593 25.67 -23.58 7.49
C ILE A 593 25.31 -23.19 6.05
N TRP A 594 26.17 -22.42 5.36
CA TRP A 594 25.90 -21.99 3.99
C TRP A 594 26.08 -23.15 3.02
N SER A 595 25.05 -23.43 2.23
CA SER A 595 25.16 -24.30 1.05
C SER A 595 26.12 -23.71 0.01
N GLN A 596 26.45 -24.47 -1.02
CA GLN A 596 27.25 -23.93 -2.14
C GLN A 596 26.52 -22.76 -2.83
N GLU A 597 25.22 -22.91 -3.04
CA GLU A 597 24.33 -21.87 -3.54
C GLU A 597 24.34 -20.62 -2.64
N ASP A 598 24.23 -20.78 -1.32
CA ASP A 598 24.28 -19.66 -0.37
C ASP A 598 25.60 -18.88 -0.45
N LYS A 599 26.72 -19.58 -0.67
CA LYS A 599 28.04 -18.95 -0.83
C LYS A 599 28.10 -18.09 -2.07
N GLU A 600 27.55 -18.56 -3.19
CA GLU A 600 27.55 -17.83 -4.46
C GLU A 600 26.68 -16.57 -4.37
N ILE A 601 25.47 -16.69 -3.83
CA ILE A 601 24.57 -15.54 -3.62
C ILE A 601 25.18 -14.58 -2.59
N GLY A 602 25.75 -15.10 -1.51
CA GLY A 602 26.41 -14.29 -0.49
C GLY A 602 27.60 -13.51 -1.05
N GLN A 603 28.42 -14.13 -1.90
CA GLN A 603 29.53 -13.44 -2.56
C GLN A 603 29.04 -12.33 -3.50
N GLU A 604 27.96 -12.57 -4.26
CA GLU A 604 27.30 -11.55 -5.09
C GLU A 604 26.90 -10.33 -4.24
N PHE A 605 26.17 -10.54 -3.15
CA PHE A 605 25.71 -9.45 -2.27
C PHE A 605 26.84 -8.74 -1.55
N LEU A 606 27.87 -9.47 -1.09
CA LEU A 606 29.04 -8.85 -0.45
C LEU A 606 29.84 -8.00 -1.45
N TYR A 607 30.03 -8.48 -2.67
CA TYR A 607 30.70 -7.71 -3.72
C TYR A 607 29.93 -6.44 -4.06
N HIS A 608 28.63 -6.55 -4.36
CA HIS A 608 27.82 -5.38 -4.69
C HIS A 608 27.68 -4.42 -3.52
N GLY A 609 27.47 -4.92 -2.30
CA GLY A 609 27.41 -4.09 -1.10
C GLY A 609 28.67 -3.27 -0.88
N ARG A 610 29.86 -3.85 -1.14
CA ARG A 610 31.14 -3.13 -1.02
C ARG A 610 31.25 -2.02 -2.06
N CYS A 611 30.92 -2.31 -3.33
CA CYS A 611 30.88 -1.30 -4.39
C CYS A 611 29.92 -0.15 -4.06
N LEU A 612 28.72 -0.47 -3.55
CA LEU A 612 27.74 0.55 -3.14
C LEU A 612 28.24 1.40 -1.97
N ARG A 613 28.85 0.78 -0.96
CA ARG A 613 29.43 1.52 0.18
C ARG A 613 30.59 2.42 -0.27
N GLU A 614 31.47 1.92 -1.13
CA GLU A 614 32.57 2.70 -1.70
C GLU A 614 32.06 3.90 -2.49
N GLU A 615 31.05 3.71 -3.32
CA GLU A 615 30.41 4.77 -4.08
C GLU A 615 29.72 5.80 -3.17
N ARG A 616 28.99 5.35 -2.13
CA ARG A 616 28.39 6.25 -1.14
C ARG A 616 29.45 7.09 -0.43
N ASN A 617 30.58 6.50 -0.07
CA ASN A 617 31.71 7.20 0.55
C ASN A 617 32.36 8.21 -0.41
N LEU A 618 32.50 7.86 -1.70
CA LEU A 618 33.04 8.75 -2.72
C LEU A 618 32.10 9.94 -2.98
N ALA A 619 30.82 9.66 -3.17
CA ALA A 619 29.78 10.65 -3.39
C ALA A 619 29.68 11.65 -2.22
N PHE A 620 29.81 11.16 -0.98
CA PHE A 620 29.90 12.02 0.21
C PHE A 620 31.12 12.95 0.17
N LYS A 621 32.31 12.44 -0.17
CA LYS A 621 33.53 13.26 -0.30
C LYS A 621 33.41 14.31 -1.41
N GLU A 622 32.75 13.96 -2.51
CA GLU A 622 32.55 14.81 -3.69
C GLU A 622 31.31 15.72 -3.59
N LYS A 623 30.51 15.59 -2.52
CA LYS A 623 29.24 16.32 -2.30
C LYS A 623 28.25 16.18 -3.46
N ARG A 624 28.09 14.96 -3.96
CA ARG A 624 27.12 14.61 -5.01
C ARG A 624 26.23 13.44 -4.58
N ALA A 625 25.17 13.18 -5.34
CA ALA A 625 24.36 11.97 -5.17
C ALA A 625 25.18 10.73 -5.59
N PRO A 626 24.99 9.58 -4.92
CA PRO A 626 25.67 8.34 -5.27
C PRO A 626 25.22 7.81 -6.64
N HIS A 627 26.17 7.31 -7.42
CA HIS A 627 25.97 6.76 -8.77
C HIS A 627 25.53 5.29 -8.73
N PHE A 628 24.50 4.99 -7.93
CA PHE A 628 24.00 3.62 -7.78
C PHE A 628 23.34 3.07 -9.04
N THR A 629 22.59 3.90 -9.77
CA THR A 629 21.97 3.52 -11.04
C THR A 629 23.01 2.99 -12.03
N GLU A 630 24.16 3.66 -12.13
CA GLU A 630 25.26 3.27 -13.01
C GLU A 630 25.90 1.93 -12.59
N LEU A 631 26.00 1.65 -11.29
CA LEU A 631 26.46 0.34 -10.79
C LEU A 631 25.45 -0.76 -11.12
N ILE A 632 24.16 -0.50 -10.90
CA ILE A 632 23.09 -1.46 -11.20
C ILE A 632 23.05 -1.80 -12.70
N GLN A 633 23.21 -0.79 -13.57
CA GLN A 633 23.30 -1.01 -15.01
C GLN A 633 24.50 -1.88 -15.39
N LYS A 634 25.66 -1.72 -14.74
CA LYS A 634 26.83 -2.62 -14.94
C LYS A 634 26.54 -4.07 -14.52
N TRP A 635 25.61 -4.28 -13.60
CA TRP A 635 25.16 -5.61 -13.16
C TRP A 635 23.94 -6.12 -13.93
N GLY A 636 23.61 -5.48 -15.07
CA GLY A 636 22.56 -5.86 -16.01
C GLY A 636 21.24 -5.08 -15.88
N GLY A 637 21.10 -4.27 -14.84
CA GLY A 637 20.00 -3.31 -14.72
C GLY A 637 18.62 -3.91 -14.47
N VAL A 638 17.61 -3.05 -14.67
CA VAL A 638 16.19 -3.39 -14.55
C VAL A 638 15.46 -3.03 -15.85
N LEU A 639 14.69 -3.97 -16.38
CA LEU A 639 13.97 -3.84 -17.65
C LEU A 639 12.49 -4.11 -17.48
N ILE A 640 11.64 -3.22 -17.97
CA ILE A 640 10.21 -3.49 -18.18
C ILE A 640 10.05 -4.11 -19.56
N ALA A 641 9.36 -5.24 -19.68
CA ALA A 641 9.02 -5.87 -20.95
C ALA A 641 7.50 -5.87 -21.16
N TYR A 642 7.07 -5.36 -22.32
CA TYR A 642 5.67 -5.15 -22.64
C TYR A 642 5.31 -5.64 -24.06
N ARG A 643 4.16 -6.32 -24.16
CA ARG A 643 3.68 -6.99 -25.38
C ARG A 643 3.18 -6.07 -26.49
N LYS A 644 3.12 -4.76 -26.27
CA LYS A 644 2.70 -3.76 -27.26
C LYS A 644 3.71 -2.62 -27.30
N SER A 645 3.42 -1.60 -28.10
CA SER A 645 4.25 -0.41 -28.20
C SER A 645 4.31 0.36 -26.89
N PHE A 646 5.39 1.13 -26.73
CA PHE A 646 5.63 2.06 -25.65
C PHE A 646 4.45 3.04 -25.48
N GLN A 647 3.94 3.58 -26.58
CA GLN A 647 2.83 4.53 -26.63
C GLN A 647 1.48 3.91 -26.29
N GLU A 648 1.29 2.61 -26.55
CA GLU A 648 0.05 1.90 -26.18
C GLU A 648 0.02 1.48 -24.70
N SER A 649 1.16 1.54 -24.02
CA SER A 649 1.24 1.18 -22.60
C SER A 649 0.28 2.03 -21.76
N PRO A 650 -0.46 1.43 -20.80
CA PRO A 650 -1.31 2.21 -19.90
C PRO A 650 -0.53 3.28 -19.13
N ALA A 651 0.74 3.02 -18.79
CA ALA A 651 1.61 4.02 -18.16
C ALA A 651 1.79 5.26 -19.05
N TYR A 652 2.13 5.09 -20.33
CA TYR A 652 2.29 6.22 -21.26
C TYR A 652 0.97 6.97 -21.50
N ARG A 653 -0.14 6.26 -21.70
CA ARG A 653 -1.44 6.89 -22.03
C ARG A 653 -2.06 7.63 -20.86
N LEU A 654 -1.92 7.09 -19.64
CA LEU A 654 -2.64 7.60 -18.47
C LEU A 654 -1.75 8.41 -17.52
N ASN A 655 -0.44 8.12 -17.45
CA ASN A 655 0.50 8.73 -16.50
C ASN A 655 1.91 8.84 -17.10
N PRO A 656 2.09 9.56 -18.23
CA PRO A 656 3.36 9.63 -18.94
C PRO A 656 4.51 10.19 -18.08
N GLU A 657 4.20 11.05 -17.10
CA GLU A 657 5.18 11.60 -16.16
C GLU A 657 5.82 10.53 -15.28
N GLU A 658 5.05 9.51 -14.87
CA GLU A 658 5.57 8.41 -14.05
C GLU A 658 6.47 7.49 -14.85
N LEU A 659 6.10 7.20 -16.09
CA LEU A 659 6.93 6.43 -17.00
C LEU A 659 8.23 7.18 -17.31
N LYS A 660 8.16 8.50 -17.57
CA LYS A 660 9.33 9.35 -17.74
C LYS A 660 10.25 9.30 -16.52
N SER A 661 9.69 9.47 -15.32
CA SER A 661 10.43 9.43 -14.06
C SER A 661 11.17 8.10 -13.88
N ALA A 662 10.54 6.97 -14.22
CA ALA A 662 11.18 5.66 -14.13
C ALA A 662 12.32 5.50 -15.14
N LEU A 663 12.15 5.96 -16.38
CA LEU A 663 13.26 5.96 -17.34
C LEU A 663 14.41 6.85 -16.86
N GLU A 664 14.10 8.02 -16.28
CA GLU A 664 15.09 8.91 -15.64
C GLU A 664 15.81 8.23 -14.48
N GLU A 665 15.17 7.33 -13.73
CA GLU A 665 15.85 6.51 -12.71
C GLU A 665 16.74 5.40 -13.29
N GLY A 666 16.79 5.24 -14.62
CA GLY A 666 17.66 4.29 -15.33
C GLY A 666 17.00 2.98 -15.74
N ILE A 667 15.68 2.86 -15.54
CA ILE A 667 14.88 1.70 -15.96
C ILE A 667 14.80 1.67 -17.49
N GLY A 668 14.97 0.48 -18.09
CA GLY A 668 14.72 0.28 -19.52
C GLY A 668 13.27 -0.11 -19.79
N PHE A 669 12.74 0.23 -20.97
CA PHE A 669 11.43 -0.25 -21.43
C PHE A 669 11.51 -0.93 -22.79
N LEU A 670 11.36 -2.25 -22.82
CA LEU A 670 11.33 -3.07 -24.03
C LEU A 670 9.87 -3.27 -24.48
N GLU A 671 9.55 -2.74 -25.65
CA GLU A 671 8.23 -2.80 -26.27
C GLU A 671 8.12 -3.96 -27.28
N ASN A 672 6.88 -4.30 -27.67
CA ASN A 672 6.57 -5.28 -28.72
C ASN A 672 7.22 -6.66 -28.49
N VAL A 673 7.21 -7.11 -27.24
CA VAL A 673 7.77 -8.40 -26.83
C VAL A 673 6.79 -9.22 -25.99
N SER A 674 6.55 -10.46 -26.40
CA SER A 674 5.69 -11.40 -25.70
C SER A 674 6.52 -12.52 -25.08
N LEU A 675 6.17 -12.92 -23.85
CA LEU A 675 6.83 -14.02 -23.17
C LEU A 675 6.57 -15.36 -23.89
N VAL A 676 7.65 -16.12 -24.11
CA VAL A 676 7.60 -17.48 -24.66
C VAL A 676 7.88 -18.50 -23.57
N SER A 677 9.04 -18.39 -22.90
CA SER A 677 9.46 -19.32 -21.83
C SER A 677 10.35 -18.62 -20.80
N MET A 678 10.44 -19.24 -19.63
CA MET A 678 11.33 -18.88 -18.54
C MET A 678 12.34 -20.00 -18.34
N GLU A 679 13.62 -19.67 -18.29
CA GLU A 679 14.71 -20.64 -18.19
C GLU A 679 15.26 -20.66 -16.77
N LYS A 680 15.52 -21.86 -16.24
CA LYS A 680 16.09 -22.06 -14.90
C LYS A 680 17.47 -22.70 -14.98
N ASP A 681 18.32 -22.42 -14.00
CA ASP A 681 19.59 -23.10 -13.80
C ASP A 681 19.40 -24.46 -13.09
N GLU A 682 20.51 -25.17 -12.89
CA GLU A 682 20.55 -26.48 -12.21
C GLU A 682 20.07 -26.43 -10.75
N ASN A 683 20.16 -25.25 -10.12
CA ASN A 683 19.70 -25.03 -8.75
C ASN A 683 18.23 -24.59 -8.71
N GLY A 684 17.54 -24.44 -9.84
CA GLY A 684 16.14 -24.03 -9.91
C GLY A 684 15.92 -22.52 -9.82
N TRP A 685 16.97 -21.70 -9.89
CA TRP A 685 16.84 -20.25 -10.06
C TRP A 685 16.55 -19.89 -11.50
N ILE A 686 15.75 -18.84 -11.68
CA ILE A 686 15.64 -18.21 -12.99
C ILE A 686 17.03 -17.74 -13.45
N SER A 687 17.37 -18.08 -14.70
CA SER A 687 18.62 -17.69 -15.35
C SER A 687 18.38 -16.76 -16.54
N GLY A 688 17.18 -16.79 -17.13
CA GLY A 688 16.80 -15.91 -18.23
C GLY A 688 15.35 -16.05 -18.67
N ILE A 689 14.99 -15.23 -19.64
CA ILE A 689 13.68 -15.20 -20.28
C ILE A 689 13.83 -15.26 -21.80
N LYS A 690 12.93 -16.00 -22.44
CA LYS A 690 12.79 -16.02 -23.90
C LYS A 690 11.57 -15.19 -24.30
N LEU A 691 11.81 -14.17 -25.12
CA LEU A 691 10.80 -13.24 -25.58
C LEU A 691 10.70 -13.30 -27.11
N GLN A 692 9.48 -13.25 -27.64
CA GLN A 692 9.22 -13.13 -29.06
C GLN A 692 8.85 -11.70 -29.41
N ARG A 693 9.55 -11.12 -30.38
CA ARG A 693 9.22 -9.84 -31.00
C ARG A 693 8.08 -9.99 -32.01
N ASP A 694 7.42 -8.90 -32.35
CA ASP A 694 6.33 -8.90 -33.35
C ASP A 694 6.76 -9.43 -34.74
N ASN A 695 8.03 -9.25 -35.11
CA ASN A 695 8.63 -9.81 -36.33
C ASN A 695 8.93 -11.33 -36.24
N GLN A 696 8.44 -12.01 -35.20
CA GLN A 696 8.67 -13.42 -34.87
C GLN A 696 10.12 -13.77 -34.48
N GLU A 697 11.03 -12.79 -34.44
CA GLU A 697 12.37 -12.97 -33.92
C GLU A 697 12.32 -13.26 -32.42
N THR A 698 13.10 -14.23 -31.98
CA THR A 698 13.17 -14.59 -30.56
C THR A 698 14.46 -14.07 -29.96
N ILE A 699 14.35 -13.37 -28.83
CA ILE A 699 15.47 -12.84 -28.06
C ILE A 699 15.53 -13.53 -26.70
N GLU A 700 16.74 -13.77 -26.21
CA GLU A 700 16.99 -14.36 -24.90
C GLU A 700 17.74 -13.34 -24.05
N ILE A 701 17.19 -13.02 -22.88
CA ILE A 701 17.74 -12.02 -21.96
C ILE A 701 18.01 -12.69 -20.63
N ALA A 702 19.24 -12.55 -20.13
CA ALA A 702 19.62 -13.06 -18.81
C ALA A 702 18.87 -12.32 -17.70
N ALA A 703 18.37 -13.06 -16.72
CA ALA A 703 17.63 -12.51 -15.58
C ALA A 703 17.78 -13.45 -14.39
N LYS A 704 18.10 -12.89 -13.22
CA LYS A 704 18.10 -13.62 -11.94
C LYS A 704 16.86 -13.33 -11.10
N SER A 705 16.02 -12.41 -11.56
CA SER A 705 14.70 -12.17 -10.99
C SER A 705 13.72 -11.70 -12.06
N ILE A 706 12.49 -12.23 -12.00
CA ILE A 706 11.39 -11.83 -12.87
C ILE A 706 10.20 -11.45 -11.98
N VAL A 707 9.61 -10.28 -12.22
CA VAL A 707 8.40 -9.83 -11.50
C VAL A 707 7.24 -9.64 -12.47
N ILE A 708 6.13 -10.34 -12.23
CA ILE A 708 4.95 -10.36 -13.10
C ILE A 708 3.95 -9.29 -12.64
N ALA A 709 3.72 -8.27 -13.48
CA ALA A 709 2.89 -7.09 -13.20
C ALA A 709 1.73 -6.95 -14.21
N TYR A 710 0.98 -8.03 -14.43
CA TYR A 710 -0.15 -8.08 -15.38
C TYR A 710 -1.46 -7.48 -14.84
N GLY A 711 -1.44 -6.93 -13.63
CA GLY A 711 -2.61 -6.35 -12.98
C GLY A 711 -3.40 -7.36 -12.15
N THR A 712 -4.50 -6.89 -11.58
CA THR A 712 -5.36 -7.63 -10.65
C THR A 712 -6.81 -7.58 -11.13
N GLY A 713 -7.56 -8.67 -10.89
CA GLY A 713 -9.01 -8.68 -11.04
C GLY A 713 -9.70 -7.90 -9.91
N PRO A 714 -11.02 -7.66 -10.00
CA PRO A 714 -11.78 -7.11 -8.87
C PRO A 714 -11.80 -8.11 -7.70
N ASN A 715 -11.83 -7.62 -6.46
CA ASN A 715 -12.09 -8.48 -5.33
C ASN A 715 -13.57 -8.85 -5.38
N SER A 716 -13.83 -10.11 -5.69
CA SER A 716 -15.19 -10.60 -5.79
C SER A 716 -15.52 -11.37 -4.51
N PRO A 717 -16.21 -10.77 -3.53
CA PRO A 717 -17.00 -11.55 -2.59
C PRO A 717 -18.13 -12.22 -3.40
N GLU A 718 -17.80 -13.29 -4.12
CA GLU A 718 -18.59 -13.77 -5.27
C GLU A 718 -20.02 -14.20 -4.89
N ASN A 719 -20.94 -13.77 -5.74
CA ASN A 719 -22.28 -14.30 -6.04
C ASN A 719 -23.36 -14.33 -4.95
N VAL A 720 -23.05 -14.09 -3.66
CA VAL A 720 -24.06 -14.16 -2.58
C VAL A 720 -24.62 -12.78 -2.17
N LEU A 721 -23.84 -11.71 -2.31
CA LEU A 721 -24.19 -10.39 -1.73
C LEU A 721 -24.70 -9.34 -2.73
N LYS A 722 -24.68 -9.62 -4.04
CA LYS A 722 -25.11 -8.62 -5.05
C LYS A 722 -26.59 -8.23 -4.91
N ASP A 723 -27.42 -9.10 -4.35
CA ASP A 723 -28.85 -8.89 -4.15
C ASP A 723 -29.23 -8.71 -2.67
N ALA A 724 -28.25 -8.59 -1.76
CA ALA A 724 -28.50 -8.37 -0.35
C ALA A 724 -28.98 -6.91 -0.13
N PRO A 725 -30.18 -6.68 0.42
CA PRO A 725 -30.78 -5.34 0.50
C PRO A 725 -30.00 -4.34 1.37
N ASN A 726 -29.13 -4.84 2.26
CA ASN A 726 -28.37 -4.05 3.23
C ASN A 726 -26.86 -4.00 2.92
N VAL A 727 -26.48 -4.23 1.66
CA VAL A 727 -25.09 -4.22 1.22
C VAL A 727 -24.91 -3.25 0.04
N SER A 728 -23.84 -2.47 0.04
CA SER A 728 -23.47 -1.60 -1.08
C SER A 728 -21.98 -1.71 -1.43
N PHE A 729 -21.64 -1.39 -2.67
CA PHE A 729 -20.30 -1.59 -3.25
C PHE A 729 -19.69 -0.27 -3.72
N PHE A 730 -18.46 0.00 -3.30
CA PHE A 730 -17.75 1.25 -3.58
C PHE A 730 -16.29 1.00 -4.00
N GLY A 731 -15.71 1.94 -4.74
CA GLY A 731 -14.33 1.83 -5.22
C GLY A 731 -14.19 0.85 -6.37
N GLU A 732 -13.09 0.09 -6.37
CA GLU A 732 -12.74 -0.81 -7.49
C GLU A 732 -13.72 -1.97 -7.70
N VAL A 733 -14.48 -2.35 -6.66
CA VAL A 733 -15.55 -3.35 -6.80
C VAL A 733 -16.76 -2.81 -7.58
N ASN A 734 -16.85 -1.49 -7.78
CA ASN A 734 -17.84 -0.87 -8.65
C ASN A 734 -17.19 -0.56 -10.01
N PRO A 735 -17.59 -1.25 -11.11
CA PRO A 735 -16.95 -1.09 -12.42
C PRO A 735 -16.96 0.35 -12.96
N LEU A 736 -17.92 1.18 -12.57
CA LEU A 736 -18.00 2.59 -13.01
C LEU A 736 -16.89 3.47 -12.42
N PHE A 737 -16.32 3.05 -11.29
CA PHE A 737 -15.35 3.82 -10.50
C PHE A 737 -13.99 3.12 -10.35
N SER A 738 -13.72 2.09 -11.16
CA SER A 738 -12.46 1.35 -11.10
C SER A 738 -11.30 2.12 -11.78
N GLY A 739 -10.08 1.89 -11.30
CA GLY A 739 -8.85 2.25 -11.99
C GLY A 739 -8.08 3.48 -11.50
N SER A 740 -8.58 4.26 -10.52
CA SER A 740 -7.76 5.28 -9.84
C SER A 740 -8.26 5.63 -8.43
N VAL A 741 -7.37 6.18 -7.61
CA VAL A 741 -7.67 6.67 -6.25
C VAL A 741 -8.85 7.65 -6.27
N VAL A 742 -8.82 8.63 -7.17
CA VAL A 742 -9.85 9.69 -7.24
C VAL A 742 -11.22 9.14 -7.65
N LYS A 743 -11.27 8.17 -8.57
CA LYS A 743 -12.53 7.50 -8.94
C LYS A 743 -13.10 6.70 -7.78
N ALA A 744 -12.24 6.02 -7.01
CA ALA A 744 -12.68 5.31 -5.82
C ALA A 744 -13.28 6.26 -4.76
N MET A 745 -12.67 7.43 -4.56
CA MET A 745 -13.22 8.48 -3.69
C MET A 745 -14.54 9.04 -4.23
N ALA A 746 -14.65 9.25 -5.55
CA ALA A 746 -15.87 9.72 -6.20
C ALA A 746 -17.04 8.76 -6.01
N SER A 747 -16.80 7.45 -6.01
CA SER A 747 -17.85 6.46 -5.71
C SER A 747 -18.48 6.67 -4.34
N ALA A 748 -17.67 7.00 -3.33
CA ALA A 748 -18.14 7.27 -1.98
C ALA A 748 -18.92 8.59 -1.93
N LYS A 749 -18.40 9.65 -2.56
CA LYS A 749 -19.07 10.95 -2.67
C LYS A 749 -20.46 10.84 -3.31
N GLU A 750 -20.58 10.08 -4.39
CA GLU A 750 -21.85 9.94 -5.12
C GLU A 750 -22.81 8.95 -4.44
N GLY A 751 -22.30 7.91 -3.77
CA GLY A 751 -23.13 6.86 -3.20
C GLY A 751 -23.58 7.05 -1.76
N TRP A 752 -22.90 7.86 -0.93
CA TRP A 752 -23.30 8.07 0.47
C TRP A 752 -24.72 8.64 0.64
N PRO A 753 -25.24 9.59 -0.19
CA PRO A 753 -26.58 10.12 -0.01
C PRO A 753 -27.64 9.05 -0.29
N VAL A 754 -27.37 8.19 -1.29
CA VAL A 754 -28.24 7.07 -1.66
C VAL A 754 -28.29 6.04 -0.54
N LEU A 755 -27.14 5.70 0.05
CA LEU A 755 -27.04 4.82 1.22
C LEU A 755 -27.82 5.41 2.40
N SER A 756 -27.53 6.64 2.81
CA SER A 756 -28.17 7.30 3.96
C SER A 756 -29.69 7.39 3.81
N LYS A 757 -30.19 7.73 2.61
CA LYS A 757 -31.63 7.74 2.31
C LYS A 757 -32.26 6.35 2.38
N THR A 758 -31.52 5.32 1.98
CA THR A 758 -32.03 3.94 1.95
C THR A 758 -32.19 3.37 3.36
N ILE A 759 -31.20 3.53 4.22
CA ILE A 759 -31.24 3.00 5.60
C ILE A 759 -32.28 3.71 6.48
N LYS A 760 -32.58 4.99 6.18
CA LYS A 760 -33.62 5.78 6.87
C LYS A 760 -35.05 5.28 6.62
N LYS A 761 -35.25 4.30 5.73
CA LYS A 761 -36.56 3.66 5.51
C LYS A 761 -36.95 2.68 6.62
N SER A 762 -36.02 2.30 7.49
CA SER A 762 -36.23 1.40 8.63
C SER A 762 -35.71 2.01 9.92
N LEU A 763 -36.21 1.56 11.07
CA LEU A 763 -35.65 1.95 12.37
C LEU A 763 -34.25 1.34 12.58
N PRO A 764 -33.36 2.00 13.34
CA PRO A 764 -32.06 1.43 13.71
C PRO A 764 -32.20 0.07 14.40
N LEU A 765 -31.39 -0.91 14.00
CA LEU A 765 -31.45 -2.29 14.50
C LEU A 765 -30.96 -2.43 15.94
N CYS A 766 -29.97 -1.64 16.34
CA CYS A 766 -29.34 -1.74 17.66
C CYS A 766 -29.70 -0.56 18.54
N PRO A 767 -30.29 -0.77 19.73
CA PRO A 767 -30.67 0.30 20.65
C PRO A 767 -29.49 0.88 21.44
N LEU A 768 -28.30 0.26 21.38
CA LEU A 768 -27.13 0.76 22.09
C LEU A 768 -26.72 2.14 21.58
N SER A 769 -26.24 2.99 22.49
CA SER A 769 -25.55 4.23 22.14
C SER A 769 -24.29 3.92 21.31
N TYR A 770 -23.79 4.91 20.58
CA TYR A 770 -22.59 4.75 19.77
C TYR A 770 -21.36 4.39 20.61
N GLU A 771 -21.23 4.97 21.79
CA GLU A 771 -20.17 4.64 22.75
C GLU A 771 -20.22 3.17 23.19
N MET A 772 -21.38 2.71 23.66
CA MET A 772 -21.55 1.31 24.09
C MET A 772 -21.35 0.33 22.94
N PHE A 773 -21.80 0.69 21.74
CA PHE A 773 -21.60 -0.14 20.55
C PHE A 773 -20.13 -0.20 20.12
N SER A 774 -19.44 0.94 20.10
CA SER A 774 -18.01 1.02 19.80
C SER A 774 -17.20 0.16 20.77
N LYS A 775 -17.45 0.28 22.08
CA LYS A 775 -16.82 -0.54 23.12
C LYS A 775 -17.08 -2.04 22.93
N LYS A 776 -18.34 -2.42 22.71
CA LYS A 776 -18.72 -3.81 22.39
C LYS A 776 -17.93 -4.35 21.20
N MET A 777 -17.75 -3.56 20.15
CA MET A 777 -17.01 -3.98 18.95
C MET A 777 -15.51 -4.10 19.20
N MET A 778 -14.90 -3.14 19.91
CA MET A 778 -13.49 -3.22 20.29
C MET A 778 -13.22 -4.46 21.15
N ASP A 779 -13.98 -4.66 22.23
CA ASP A 779 -13.81 -5.82 23.13
C ASP A 779 -13.99 -7.17 22.42
N PHE A 780 -14.86 -7.21 21.41
CA PHE A 780 -15.15 -8.45 20.68
C PHE A 780 -14.03 -8.85 19.72
N PHE A 781 -13.37 -7.87 19.08
CA PHE A 781 -12.32 -8.09 18.07
C PHE A 781 -10.90 -7.96 18.62
N GLU A 782 -10.72 -7.41 19.82
CA GLU A 782 -9.43 -7.33 20.47
C GLU A 782 -8.78 -8.70 20.66
N ALA A 783 -7.45 -8.74 20.56
CA ALA A 783 -6.64 -9.92 20.84
C ALA A 783 -5.53 -9.58 21.83
N ARG A 784 -5.45 -10.34 22.94
CA ARG A 784 -4.42 -10.17 23.98
C ARG A 784 -3.78 -11.49 24.37
N VAL A 785 -2.47 -11.48 24.63
CA VAL A 785 -1.75 -12.64 25.18
C VAL A 785 -2.17 -12.85 26.64
N ILE A 786 -2.63 -14.06 26.98
CA ILE A 786 -3.01 -14.43 28.35
C ILE A 786 -2.00 -15.40 28.98
N LYS A 787 -1.37 -16.25 28.16
CA LYS A 787 -0.40 -17.22 28.64
C LYS A 787 0.62 -17.56 27.55
N LEU A 788 1.86 -17.77 27.98
CA LEU A 788 2.96 -18.31 27.17
C LEU A 788 3.53 -19.53 27.88
N SER A 789 3.79 -20.62 27.17
CA SER A 789 4.34 -21.84 27.76
C SER A 789 5.18 -22.61 26.75
N GLU A 790 6.42 -22.93 27.10
CA GLU A 790 7.22 -23.88 26.32
C GLU A 790 6.71 -25.30 26.63
N ILE A 791 6.18 -25.99 25.63
CA ILE A 791 5.53 -27.31 25.79
C ILE A 791 6.40 -28.48 25.33
N ALA A 792 7.47 -28.17 24.57
CA ALA A 792 8.55 -29.06 24.17
C ALA A 792 9.73 -28.17 23.70
N PRO A 793 10.96 -28.69 23.58
CA PRO A 793 12.10 -27.88 23.14
C PRO A 793 11.80 -27.13 21.84
N LYS A 794 11.95 -25.80 21.87
CA LYS A 794 11.64 -24.89 20.74
C LYS A 794 10.17 -24.81 20.32
N ILE A 795 9.25 -25.40 21.08
CA ILE A 795 7.80 -25.35 20.80
C ILE A 795 7.11 -24.53 21.88
N LEU A 796 6.56 -23.39 21.45
CA LEU A 796 5.86 -22.44 22.30
C LEU A 796 4.34 -22.52 22.07
N GLU A 797 3.59 -22.61 23.15
CA GLU A 797 2.14 -22.43 23.18
C GLU A 797 1.81 -20.99 23.61
N ILE A 798 1.03 -20.29 22.80
CA ILE A 798 0.54 -18.93 23.04
C ILE A 798 -0.98 -19.00 23.21
N THR A 799 -1.48 -18.74 24.41
CA THR A 799 -2.92 -18.57 24.64
C THR A 799 -3.29 -17.10 24.46
N VAL A 800 -4.19 -16.83 23.52
CA VAL A 800 -4.72 -15.50 23.20
C VAL A 800 -6.19 -15.43 23.58
N LYS A 801 -6.61 -14.33 24.20
CA LYS A 801 -8.03 -13.99 24.35
C LYS A 801 -8.47 -13.17 23.15
N SER A 802 -9.40 -13.71 22.36
CA SER A 802 -10.11 -13.01 21.29
C SER A 802 -11.46 -13.68 21.06
N VAL A 803 -12.54 -12.98 21.43
CA VAL A 803 -13.89 -13.56 21.43
C VAL A 803 -14.33 -13.90 20.00
N HIS A 804 -14.09 -12.99 19.05
CA HIS A 804 -14.38 -13.24 17.64
C HIS A 804 -13.66 -14.48 17.11
N ALA A 805 -12.34 -14.52 17.27
CA ALA A 805 -11.50 -15.57 16.71
C ALA A 805 -11.85 -16.95 17.30
N ALA A 806 -12.02 -17.03 18.62
CA ALA A 806 -12.36 -18.28 19.30
C ALA A 806 -13.75 -18.82 18.88
N ARG A 807 -14.77 -17.96 18.80
CA ARG A 807 -16.12 -18.39 18.40
C ARG A 807 -16.22 -18.77 16.93
N ALA A 808 -15.38 -18.17 16.09
CA ALA A 808 -15.40 -18.40 14.66
C ALA A 808 -14.62 -19.65 14.23
N PHE A 809 -13.67 -20.11 15.04
CA PHE A 809 -12.74 -21.17 14.66
C PHE A 809 -13.44 -22.49 14.33
N ARG A 810 -13.00 -23.13 13.25
CA ARG A 810 -13.29 -24.52 12.90
C ARG A 810 -11.98 -25.29 12.73
N PRO A 811 -11.94 -26.60 13.05
CA PRO A 811 -10.75 -27.42 12.90
C PRO A 811 -10.12 -27.31 11.51
N GLY A 812 -8.78 -27.25 11.47
CA GLY A 812 -8.01 -27.08 10.24
C GLY A 812 -7.78 -25.63 9.79
N GLN A 813 -8.42 -24.64 10.42
CA GLN A 813 -8.20 -23.22 10.07
C GLN A 813 -6.94 -22.64 10.72
N PHE A 814 -6.52 -21.48 10.21
CA PHE A 814 -5.30 -20.79 10.63
C PHE A 814 -5.59 -19.35 11.06
N PHE A 815 -4.62 -18.74 11.70
CA PHE A 815 -4.59 -17.32 12.05
C PHE A 815 -3.29 -16.71 11.53
N ARG A 816 -3.36 -15.45 11.07
CA ARG A 816 -2.15 -14.63 10.93
C ARG A 816 -1.90 -13.95 12.26
N PHE A 817 -0.72 -14.14 12.81
CA PHE A 817 -0.31 -13.63 14.10
C PHE A 817 0.93 -12.76 13.98
N GLN A 818 0.97 -11.66 14.71
CA GLN A 818 2.11 -10.73 14.78
C GLN A 818 1.95 -9.74 15.95
N GLN A 819 3.05 -9.11 16.35
CA GLN A 819 3.05 -7.96 17.26
C GLN A 819 2.78 -6.64 16.53
N PHE A 820 2.39 -5.61 17.30
CA PHE A 820 2.35 -4.24 16.83
C PHE A 820 3.76 -3.64 16.85
N GLU A 821 4.20 -3.14 15.71
CA GLU A 821 5.56 -2.62 15.49
C GLU A 821 5.86 -1.39 16.37
N SER A 822 4.82 -0.60 16.65
CA SER A 822 4.88 0.53 17.57
C SER A 822 5.35 0.18 19.00
N ASN A 823 5.25 -1.09 19.41
CA ASN A 823 5.53 -1.54 20.78
C ASN A 823 6.80 -2.38 20.92
N VAL A 824 7.55 -2.59 19.84
CA VAL A 824 8.66 -3.56 19.85
C VAL A 824 9.97 -2.93 20.34
N PRO A 825 10.83 -3.70 21.03
CA PRO A 825 12.18 -3.25 21.35
C PRO A 825 12.99 -2.88 20.10
N GLN A 826 13.93 -1.96 20.24
CA GLN A 826 14.85 -1.59 19.17
C GLN A 826 16.24 -1.22 19.72
N THR A 827 17.29 -1.57 18.98
CA THR A 827 18.65 -1.04 19.13
C THR A 827 18.87 0.09 18.12
N ALA A 828 20.07 0.69 18.11
CA ALA A 828 20.46 1.64 17.07
C ALA A 828 20.38 1.06 15.64
N ARG A 829 20.54 -0.26 15.49
CA ARG A 829 20.65 -0.94 14.18
C ARG A 829 19.46 -1.82 13.83
N THR A 830 18.57 -2.13 14.77
CA THR A 830 17.53 -3.14 14.52
C THR A 830 16.28 -2.91 15.33
N ARG A 831 15.14 -3.11 14.68
CA ARG A 831 13.80 -3.13 15.28
C ARG A 831 13.37 -4.59 15.37
N PHE A 832 13.05 -5.07 16.57
CA PHE A 832 12.68 -6.47 16.81
C PHE A 832 11.22 -6.75 16.44
N GLY A 833 10.78 -6.28 15.27
CA GLY A 833 9.46 -6.51 14.70
C GLY A 833 9.34 -7.90 14.09
N MET A 834 8.14 -8.50 14.18
CA MET A 834 7.83 -9.78 13.54
C MET A 834 7.13 -9.55 12.22
N GLU A 835 7.42 -10.40 11.24
CA GLU A 835 6.55 -10.57 10.08
C GLU A 835 5.26 -11.31 10.50
N GLY A 836 4.23 -11.20 9.66
CA GLY A 836 3.00 -11.98 9.87
C GLY A 836 3.27 -13.47 9.70
N ILE A 837 3.01 -14.27 10.73
CA ILE A 837 3.18 -15.73 10.69
C ILE A 837 1.83 -16.45 10.69
N ALA A 838 1.72 -17.50 9.87
CA ALA A 838 0.56 -18.37 9.83
C ALA A 838 0.64 -19.41 10.97
N LEU A 839 -0.28 -19.32 11.93
CA LEU A 839 -0.36 -20.21 13.08
C LEU A 839 -1.68 -20.98 13.09
N THR A 840 -1.62 -22.25 13.45
CA THR A 840 -2.82 -23.07 13.61
C THR A 840 -3.47 -22.81 14.96
N GLY A 841 -4.81 -22.79 14.98
CA GLY A 841 -5.58 -22.93 16.23
C GLY A 841 -5.47 -24.36 16.76
N ALA A 842 -4.79 -24.54 17.88
CA ALA A 842 -4.58 -25.83 18.52
C ALA A 842 -5.76 -26.21 19.42
N GLU A 843 -6.15 -25.31 20.32
CA GLU A 843 -7.28 -25.49 21.23
C GLU A 843 -8.12 -24.22 21.24
N VAL A 844 -9.43 -24.36 21.45
CA VAL A 844 -10.34 -23.22 21.51
C VAL A 844 -11.39 -23.43 22.61
N ASP A 845 -11.66 -22.37 23.35
CA ASP A 845 -12.79 -22.23 24.26
C ASP A 845 -13.64 -21.03 23.79
N PRO A 846 -14.73 -21.30 23.04
CA PRO A 846 -15.62 -20.27 22.52
C PRO A 846 -16.35 -19.45 23.60
N GLU A 847 -16.53 -20.00 24.81
CA GLU A 847 -17.28 -19.35 25.89
C GLU A 847 -16.43 -18.27 26.54
N SER A 848 -15.21 -18.63 26.97
CA SER A 848 -14.26 -17.67 27.57
C SER A 848 -13.52 -16.81 26.54
N GLY A 849 -13.61 -17.17 25.25
CA GLY A 849 -12.94 -16.48 24.15
C GLY A 849 -11.44 -16.75 24.09
N LEU A 850 -10.99 -17.90 24.62
CA LEU A 850 -9.59 -18.28 24.63
C LEU A 850 -9.28 -19.19 23.44
N LEU A 851 -8.13 -18.96 22.81
CA LEU A 851 -7.61 -19.83 21.77
C LEU A 851 -6.10 -20.03 21.97
N SER A 852 -5.64 -21.24 21.70
CA SER A 852 -4.23 -21.61 21.79
C SER A 852 -3.62 -21.71 20.40
N LEU A 853 -2.44 -21.13 20.24
CA LEU A 853 -1.62 -21.16 19.03
C LEU A 853 -0.30 -21.87 19.37
N ILE A 854 0.16 -22.76 18.51
CA ILE A 854 1.45 -23.47 18.70
C ILE A 854 2.45 -22.99 17.65
N VAL A 855 3.64 -22.62 18.11
CA VAL A 855 4.72 -22.08 17.30
C VAL A 855 5.97 -22.94 17.47
N LEU A 856 6.63 -23.29 16.35
CA LEU A 856 7.97 -23.88 16.35
C LEU A 856 9.01 -22.79 16.03
N GLN A 857 9.97 -22.61 16.93
CA GLN A 857 11.06 -21.66 16.80
C GLN A 857 12.09 -22.17 15.79
N MET A 858 12.05 -21.59 14.57
CA MET A 858 12.90 -21.97 13.43
C MET A 858 13.45 -20.77 12.66
N GLY A 859 12.84 -19.60 12.81
CA GLY A 859 13.17 -18.41 12.05
C GLY A 859 12.98 -17.15 12.86
N ALA A 860 13.47 -16.03 12.32
CA ALA A 860 13.50 -14.72 12.97
C ALA A 860 12.17 -14.36 13.67
N SER A 861 11.07 -14.40 12.93
CA SER A 861 9.76 -14.03 13.46
C SER A 861 9.24 -15.03 14.50
N THR A 862 9.40 -16.34 14.31
CA THR A 862 8.92 -17.34 15.28
C THR A 862 9.74 -17.36 16.57
N ASP A 863 11.03 -17.03 16.50
CA ASP A 863 11.91 -16.91 17.67
C ASP A 863 11.48 -15.72 18.56
N LEU A 864 11.00 -14.63 17.95
CA LEU A 864 10.53 -13.43 18.66
C LEU A 864 9.23 -13.65 19.43
N CYS A 865 8.43 -14.68 19.12
CA CYS A 865 7.24 -15.03 19.92
C CYS A 865 7.56 -15.25 21.41
N SER A 866 8.78 -15.69 21.73
CA SER A 866 9.22 -15.88 23.12
C SER A 866 9.39 -14.58 23.91
N SER A 867 9.47 -13.43 23.22
CA SER A 867 9.63 -12.10 23.83
C SER A 867 8.32 -11.39 24.15
N LEU A 868 7.18 -11.96 23.75
CA LEU A 868 5.85 -11.44 24.06
C LEU A 868 5.58 -11.43 25.57
N LYS A 869 4.75 -10.48 26.02
CA LYS A 869 4.37 -10.35 27.43
C LYS A 869 2.91 -10.72 27.65
N VAL A 870 2.62 -11.30 28.81
CA VAL A 870 1.23 -11.50 29.25
C VAL A 870 0.55 -10.13 29.39
N GLY A 871 -0.65 -9.99 28.85
CA GLY A 871 -1.42 -8.74 28.76
C GLY A 871 -1.15 -7.91 27.50
N GLU A 872 -0.14 -8.26 26.71
CA GLU A 872 0.21 -7.54 25.48
C GLU A 872 -0.86 -7.69 24.41
N HIS A 873 -1.19 -6.58 23.74
CA HIS A 873 -2.08 -6.58 22.58
C HIS A 873 -1.33 -7.10 21.36
N VAL A 874 -1.98 -7.98 20.62
CA VAL A 874 -1.41 -8.63 19.44
C VAL A 874 -2.34 -8.49 18.25
N ALA A 875 -1.77 -8.49 17.06
CA ALA A 875 -2.51 -8.49 15.82
C ALA A 875 -2.79 -9.95 15.43
N LEU A 876 -4.03 -10.38 15.63
CA LEU A 876 -4.53 -11.71 15.29
C LEU A 876 -5.62 -11.59 14.23
N MET A 877 -5.31 -11.93 12.97
CA MET A 877 -6.31 -12.02 11.91
C MET A 877 -6.74 -13.46 11.70
N GLY A 878 -8.04 -13.73 11.84
CA GLY A 878 -8.63 -15.01 11.49
C GLY A 878 -9.87 -15.35 12.32
N PRO A 879 -10.40 -16.58 12.14
CA PRO A 879 -9.80 -17.66 11.37
C PRO A 879 -9.79 -17.39 9.86
N THR A 880 -8.75 -17.87 9.18
CA THR A 880 -8.57 -17.85 7.72
C THR A 880 -8.28 -19.27 7.22
N GLY A 881 -7.99 -19.43 5.92
CA GLY A 881 -8.00 -20.73 5.27
C GLY A 881 -9.41 -21.30 5.13
N MET A 882 -9.51 -22.58 4.80
CA MET A 882 -10.75 -23.35 4.74
C MET A 882 -10.81 -24.31 5.93
N PRO A 883 -11.96 -24.56 6.57
CA PRO A 883 -12.06 -25.67 7.50
C PRO A 883 -11.71 -27.00 6.81
N THR A 884 -10.97 -27.87 7.50
CA THR A 884 -10.68 -29.21 6.98
C THR A 884 -11.98 -29.99 6.82
N GLU A 885 -12.09 -30.78 5.74
CA GLU A 885 -13.23 -31.68 5.54
C GLU A 885 -13.26 -32.75 6.64
N ILE A 886 -14.39 -32.85 7.34
CA ILE A 886 -14.60 -33.83 8.41
C ILE A 886 -15.53 -34.93 7.88
N PRO A 887 -15.01 -36.08 7.39
CA PRO A 887 -15.85 -37.16 6.89
C PRO A 887 -16.69 -37.79 8.01
N THR A 888 -17.86 -38.32 7.65
CA THR A 888 -18.79 -39.00 8.57
C THR A 888 -18.68 -40.51 8.40
N SER A 889 -18.50 -41.24 9.50
CA SER A 889 -18.48 -42.71 9.54
C SER A 889 -17.50 -43.38 8.56
N GLN A 890 -16.32 -42.79 8.34
CA GLN A 890 -15.26 -43.36 7.50
C GLN A 890 -14.08 -43.85 8.34
N THR A 891 -13.23 -44.72 7.78
CA THR A 891 -11.89 -44.95 8.36
C THR A 891 -10.92 -43.92 7.80
N VAL A 892 -10.27 -43.18 8.69
CA VAL A 892 -9.39 -42.05 8.36
C VAL A 892 -7.97 -42.34 8.83
N LEU A 893 -7.00 -42.00 7.99
CA LEU A 893 -5.58 -42.02 8.30
C LEU A 893 -5.05 -40.58 8.43
N LEU A 894 -4.64 -40.21 9.63
CA LEU A 894 -4.00 -38.93 9.91
C LEU A 894 -2.49 -39.14 10.04
N ILE A 895 -1.69 -38.42 9.26
CA ILE A 895 -0.22 -38.54 9.30
C ILE A 895 0.35 -37.19 9.67
N GLY A 896 0.80 -37.09 10.92
CA GLY A 896 1.42 -35.89 11.46
C GLY A 896 2.91 -36.06 11.64
N GLY A 897 3.66 -34.98 11.46
CA GLY A 897 5.02 -34.97 11.98
C GLY A 897 5.53 -33.63 12.45
N GLY A 898 6.27 -33.69 13.56
CA GLY A 898 6.66 -32.52 14.33
C GLY A 898 5.46 -31.65 14.66
N LEU A 899 5.51 -30.39 14.24
CA LEU A 899 4.46 -29.41 14.44
C LEU A 899 3.14 -29.77 13.73
N GLY A 900 3.16 -30.60 12.67
CA GLY A 900 1.93 -31.00 11.97
C GLY A 900 0.91 -31.71 12.86
N ASN A 901 1.38 -32.35 13.94
CA ASN A 901 0.51 -32.96 14.95
C ASN A 901 -0.38 -31.93 15.68
N ALA A 902 0.02 -30.65 15.76
CA ALA A 902 -0.74 -29.58 16.39
C ALA A 902 -2.10 -29.33 15.73
N VAL A 903 -2.17 -29.47 14.40
CA VAL A 903 -3.41 -29.34 13.64
C VAL A 903 -4.26 -30.60 13.84
N LEU A 904 -3.61 -31.76 13.69
CA LEU A 904 -4.27 -33.04 13.54
C LEU A 904 -5.00 -33.53 14.79
N PHE A 905 -4.60 -33.16 16.01
CA PHE A 905 -5.38 -33.59 17.18
C PHE A 905 -6.74 -32.87 17.26
N SER A 906 -6.86 -31.63 16.76
CA SER A 906 -8.15 -30.93 16.69
C SER A 906 -9.05 -31.52 15.60
N VAL A 907 -8.47 -31.86 14.45
CA VAL A 907 -9.15 -32.49 13.31
C VAL A 907 -9.57 -33.92 13.65
N GLY A 908 -8.67 -34.73 14.21
CA GLY A 908 -8.94 -36.11 14.60
C GLY A 908 -10.01 -36.22 15.66
N LYS A 909 -10.01 -35.32 16.66
CA LYS A 909 -11.12 -35.22 17.63
C LYS A 909 -12.45 -34.97 16.91
N ALA A 910 -12.51 -34.00 16.01
CA ALA A 910 -13.73 -33.69 15.25
C ALA A 910 -14.19 -34.86 14.36
N MET A 911 -13.26 -35.60 13.74
CA MET A 911 -13.56 -36.79 12.95
C MET A 911 -14.15 -37.91 13.81
N ARG A 912 -13.60 -38.16 15.01
CA ARG A 912 -14.15 -39.16 15.95
C ARG A 912 -15.52 -38.76 16.47
N GLU A 913 -15.71 -37.49 16.83
CA GLU A 913 -17.02 -36.97 17.23
C GLU A 913 -18.07 -37.08 16.11
N ASN A 914 -17.63 -37.07 14.84
CA ASN A 914 -18.46 -37.30 13.66
C ASN A 914 -18.54 -38.79 13.25
N GLY A 915 -18.19 -39.72 14.15
CA GLY A 915 -18.37 -41.17 13.98
C GLY A 915 -17.31 -41.88 13.13
N SER A 916 -16.25 -41.19 12.69
CA SER A 916 -15.16 -41.81 11.93
C SER A 916 -14.16 -42.55 12.83
N ARG A 917 -13.55 -43.61 12.29
CA ARG A 917 -12.52 -44.42 12.98
C ARG A 917 -11.14 -43.93 12.56
N VAL A 918 -10.31 -43.50 13.51
CA VAL A 918 -9.06 -42.78 13.22
C VAL A 918 -7.82 -43.61 13.54
N LEU A 919 -7.03 -43.92 12.51
CA LEU A 919 -5.64 -44.35 12.63
C LEU A 919 -4.73 -43.10 12.55
N TYR A 920 -3.99 -42.83 13.61
CA TYR A 920 -3.14 -41.66 13.72
C TYR A 920 -1.67 -42.07 13.70
N VAL A 921 -0.88 -41.51 12.79
CA VAL A 921 0.57 -41.70 12.72
C VAL A 921 1.24 -40.43 13.22
N ALA A 922 1.88 -40.53 14.38
CA ALA A 922 2.51 -39.41 15.06
C ALA A 922 4.03 -39.48 14.91
N GLY A 923 4.58 -38.74 13.95
CA GLY A 923 6.00 -38.68 13.66
C GLY A 923 6.75 -37.62 14.46
N TYR A 924 7.84 -37.99 15.12
CA TYR A 924 8.75 -37.08 15.81
C TYR A 924 10.20 -37.46 15.56
N LYS A 925 11.14 -36.51 15.66
CA LYS A 925 12.56 -36.85 15.57
C LYS A 925 13.04 -37.49 16.87
N LYS A 926 12.72 -36.86 18.01
CA LYS A 926 13.11 -37.28 19.34
C LYS A 926 11.92 -37.45 20.27
N LEU A 927 12.08 -38.24 21.32
CA LEU A 927 11.02 -38.47 22.31
C LEU A 927 10.58 -37.18 23.02
N GLN A 928 11.54 -36.28 23.29
CA GLN A 928 11.33 -34.98 23.93
C GLN A 928 10.54 -33.98 23.06
N ASP A 929 10.46 -34.20 21.74
CA ASP A 929 9.77 -33.28 20.82
C ASP A 929 8.25 -33.49 20.85
N ARG A 930 7.76 -34.53 21.54
CA ARG A 930 6.33 -34.80 21.72
C ARG A 930 5.70 -33.73 22.60
N PHE A 931 4.51 -33.29 22.19
CA PHE A 931 3.68 -32.37 22.96
C PHE A 931 2.21 -32.80 22.89
N LYS A 932 1.42 -32.38 23.89
CA LYS A 932 -0.03 -32.60 23.94
C LYS A 932 -0.44 -34.08 23.71
N VAL A 933 0.33 -35.02 24.27
CA VAL A 933 0.13 -36.48 24.07
C VAL A 933 -1.30 -36.91 24.38
N ASP A 934 -1.87 -36.46 25.50
CA ASP A 934 -3.24 -36.83 25.89
C ASP A 934 -4.30 -36.34 24.87
N LYS A 935 -4.02 -35.26 24.11
CA LYS A 935 -4.90 -34.77 23.04
C LYS A 935 -4.79 -35.64 21.79
N ILE A 936 -3.59 -36.09 21.45
CA ILE A 936 -3.36 -37.05 20.35
C ILE A 936 -4.07 -38.37 20.68
N GLU A 937 -3.94 -38.87 21.91
CA GLU A 937 -4.67 -40.03 22.42
C GLU A 937 -6.20 -39.84 22.32
N GLY A 938 -6.71 -38.67 22.71
CA GLY A 938 -8.15 -38.35 22.56
C GLY A 938 -8.63 -38.29 21.11
N ALA A 939 -7.74 -37.97 20.16
CA ALA A 939 -8.06 -37.78 18.75
C ALA A 939 -7.98 -39.06 17.89
N ALA A 940 -7.61 -40.20 18.47
CA ALA A 940 -7.32 -41.43 17.73
C ALA A 940 -7.88 -42.69 18.39
N ASP A 941 -8.35 -43.64 17.57
CA ASP A 941 -8.71 -44.98 18.02
C ASP A 941 -7.48 -45.90 18.12
N CYS A 942 -6.49 -45.68 17.24
CA CYS A 942 -5.19 -46.35 17.23
C CYS A 942 -4.10 -45.34 16.87
N ILE A 943 -2.97 -45.32 17.59
CA ILE A 943 -1.81 -44.49 17.26
C ILE A 943 -0.60 -45.36 16.88
N LEU A 944 0.06 -44.99 15.79
CA LEU A 944 1.41 -45.42 15.46
C LEU A 944 2.38 -44.26 15.74
N TRP A 945 3.19 -44.40 16.79
CA TRP A 945 4.25 -43.46 17.12
C TRP A 945 5.52 -43.80 16.34
N CYS A 946 5.92 -42.93 15.41
CA CYS A 946 7.17 -43.10 14.66
C CYS A 946 8.23 -42.14 15.19
N MET A 947 9.41 -42.65 15.55
CA MET A 947 10.54 -41.83 15.99
C MET A 947 11.84 -42.21 15.32
N GLU A 948 12.63 -41.23 14.90
CA GLU A 948 13.96 -41.47 14.31
C GLU A 948 14.99 -41.90 15.38
N GLU A 949 14.88 -41.35 16.60
CA GLU A 949 15.74 -41.69 17.73
C GLU A 949 15.57 -43.14 18.21
N ASN A 950 16.66 -43.75 18.69
CA ASN A 950 16.64 -45.11 19.22
C ASN A 950 15.83 -45.19 20.52
N LEU A 951 14.72 -45.92 20.46
CA LEU A 951 13.74 -46.02 21.53
C LEU A 951 14.07 -47.17 22.47
N THR A 952 14.79 -46.83 23.55
CA THR A 952 15.06 -47.77 24.65
C THR A 952 13.94 -47.79 25.71
N ASP A 953 13.18 -46.69 25.84
CA ASP A 953 12.08 -46.56 26.79
C ASP A 953 10.71 -46.64 26.09
N LYS A 954 9.99 -47.73 26.33
CA LYS A 954 8.61 -47.95 25.83
C LYS A 954 7.53 -47.59 26.86
N ASN A 955 7.90 -47.11 28.05
CA ASN A 955 6.97 -46.85 29.15
C ASN A 955 6.00 -45.69 28.88
N PHE A 956 6.18 -44.94 27.79
CA PHE A 956 5.25 -43.87 27.42
C PHE A 956 3.99 -44.35 26.70
N LEU A 957 3.95 -45.59 26.19
CA LEU A 957 2.75 -46.15 25.58
C LEU A 957 1.75 -46.49 26.70
N LYS A 958 0.69 -45.68 26.83
CA LYS A 958 -0.35 -45.90 27.84
C LYS A 958 -1.46 -46.84 27.39
N ARG A 959 -1.66 -46.99 26.08
CA ARG A 959 -2.81 -47.69 25.48
C ARG A 959 -2.35 -48.96 24.77
N PRO A 960 -2.94 -50.13 25.07
CA PRO A 960 -2.49 -51.42 24.51
C PRO A 960 -2.70 -51.56 22.99
N GLN A 961 -3.58 -50.75 22.41
CA GLN A 961 -3.85 -50.73 20.97
C GLN A 961 -2.90 -49.84 20.17
N ASP A 962 -1.97 -49.13 20.82
CA ASP A 962 -1.01 -48.25 20.16
C ASP A 962 0.31 -48.96 19.86
N PHE A 963 0.98 -48.50 18.81
CA PHE A 963 2.23 -49.07 18.31
C PHE A 963 3.35 -48.04 18.33
N ILE A 964 4.58 -48.54 18.32
CA ILE A 964 5.79 -47.73 18.23
C ILE A 964 6.70 -48.29 17.14
N TYR A 965 7.29 -47.41 16.35
CA TYR A 965 8.25 -47.76 15.33
C TYR A 965 9.45 -46.83 15.38
N GLN A 966 10.65 -47.41 15.30
CA GLN A 966 11.89 -46.65 15.17
C GLN A 966 12.21 -46.49 13.69
N GLY A 967 12.04 -45.28 13.17
CA GLY A 967 12.25 -44.92 11.78
C GLY A 967 11.27 -43.84 11.31
N SER A 968 11.18 -43.67 10.00
CA SER A 968 10.31 -42.69 9.37
C SER A 968 8.82 -43.07 9.47
N VAL A 969 7.94 -42.09 9.23
CA VAL A 969 6.48 -42.30 9.22
C VAL A 969 6.05 -43.32 8.16
N THR A 970 6.69 -43.35 7.00
CA THR A 970 6.36 -44.24 5.89
C THR A 970 6.83 -45.67 6.13
N GLU A 971 8.03 -45.85 6.69
CA GLU A 971 8.55 -47.17 7.10
C GLU A 971 7.70 -47.77 8.22
N GLY A 972 7.30 -46.97 9.20
CA GLY A 972 6.42 -47.41 10.27
C GLY A 972 5.05 -47.82 9.75
N LEU A 973 4.46 -47.03 8.84
CA LEU A 973 3.19 -47.37 8.18
C LEU A 973 3.29 -48.69 7.40
N LEU A 974 4.40 -48.92 6.69
CA LEU A 974 4.64 -50.17 5.97
C LEU A 974 4.78 -51.35 6.94
N ALA A 975 5.49 -51.18 8.06
CA ALA A 975 5.61 -52.21 9.09
C ALA A 975 4.25 -52.53 9.75
N TYR A 976 3.43 -51.52 10.00
CA TYR A 976 2.05 -51.65 10.46
C TYR A 976 1.20 -52.43 9.46
N ALA A 977 1.25 -52.06 8.18
CA ALA A 977 0.53 -52.72 7.09
C ALA A 977 0.89 -54.20 6.92
N GLN A 978 2.18 -54.51 7.10
CA GLN A 978 2.72 -55.88 6.99
C GLN A 978 2.45 -56.74 8.24
N GLY A 979 1.80 -56.20 9.27
CA GLY A 979 1.56 -56.91 10.53
C GLY A 979 2.83 -57.17 11.36
N LYS A 980 3.96 -56.54 11.02
CA LYS A 980 5.24 -56.71 11.73
C LYS A 980 5.19 -56.17 13.17
N LEU A 981 4.21 -55.31 13.46
CA LEU A 981 4.00 -54.69 14.76
C LEU A 981 2.96 -55.44 15.62
N GLY A 982 2.40 -56.54 15.12
CA GLY A 982 1.35 -57.32 15.80
C GLY A 982 -0.01 -57.22 15.12
N SER A 983 -1.06 -57.64 15.82
CA SER A 983 -2.45 -57.56 15.32
C SER A 983 -2.92 -56.11 15.33
N THR A 984 -3.26 -55.59 14.15
CA THR A 984 -3.64 -54.19 13.95
C THR A 984 -5.16 -54.00 14.05
N PRO A 985 -5.66 -53.04 14.86
CA PRO A 985 -7.10 -52.85 15.08
C PRO A 985 -7.82 -52.14 13.92
N ILE A 986 -7.06 -51.47 13.06
CA ILE A 986 -7.55 -50.76 11.87
C ILE A 986 -6.73 -51.23 10.67
N SER A 987 -7.39 -51.82 9.67
CA SER A 987 -6.74 -52.19 8.40
C SER A 987 -6.51 -50.95 7.55
N LEU A 988 -5.37 -50.89 6.83
CA LEU A 988 -5.13 -49.83 5.85
C LEU A 988 -6.06 -49.95 4.62
N GLU A 989 -6.56 -51.15 4.32
CA GLU A 989 -7.50 -51.37 3.21
C GLU A 989 -8.85 -50.68 3.47
N ASP A 990 -9.21 -50.50 4.74
CA ASP A 990 -10.44 -49.81 5.15
C ASP A 990 -10.33 -48.28 4.99
N VAL A 991 -9.12 -47.72 4.85
CA VAL A 991 -8.88 -46.28 4.84
C VAL A 991 -9.50 -45.64 3.58
N GLN A 992 -10.36 -44.65 3.81
CA GLN A 992 -11.06 -43.92 2.75
C GLN A 992 -10.55 -42.48 2.60
N HIS A 993 -9.98 -41.91 3.68
CA HIS A 993 -9.50 -40.54 3.73
C HIS A 993 -8.11 -40.49 4.38
N VAL A 994 -7.16 -39.86 3.71
CA VAL A 994 -5.79 -39.65 4.19
C VAL A 994 -5.51 -38.15 4.28
N LEU A 995 -5.04 -37.68 5.43
CA LEU A 995 -4.60 -36.30 5.62
C LEU A 995 -3.18 -36.28 6.19
N ALA A 996 -2.24 -35.77 5.39
CA ALA A 996 -0.84 -35.61 5.77
C ALA A 996 -0.52 -34.14 6.08
N ILE A 997 0.08 -33.89 7.24
CA ILE A 997 0.50 -32.55 7.68
C ILE A 997 1.89 -32.63 8.29
N GLY A 998 2.84 -31.90 7.71
CA GLY A 998 4.23 -32.00 8.08
C GLY A 998 5.15 -31.07 7.32
N SER A 999 6.46 -31.38 7.34
CA SER A 999 7.40 -30.77 6.41
C SER A 999 7.06 -31.16 4.97
N GLN A 1000 7.43 -30.31 4.01
CA GLN A 1000 7.33 -30.60 2.58
C GLN A 1000 7.87 -32.00 2.26
N GLY A 1001 9.09 -32.32 2.71
CA GLY A 1001 9.72 -33.61 2.43
C GLY A 1001 9.00 -34.83 3.05
N MET A 1002 8.32 -34.67 4.19
CA MET A 1002 7.53 -35.78 4.74
C MET A 1002 6.24 -35.99 3.95
N MET A 1003 5.54 -34.92 3.57
CA MET A 1003 4.32 -35.04 2.75
C MET A 1003 4.64 -35.65 1.38
N GLU A 1004 5.76 -35.27 0.78
CA GLU A 1004 6.31 -35.90 -0.44
C GLU A 1004 6.63 -37.38 -0.23
N ALA A 1005 7.29 -37.75 0.87
CA ALA A 1005 7.56 -39.15 1.19
C ALA A 1005 6.28 -39.98 1.35
N VAL A 1006 5.24 -39.41 1.96
CA VAL A 1006 3.91 -40.05 2.09
C VAL A 1006 3.27 -40.25 0.71
N GLU A 1007 3.33 -39.25 -0.16
CA GLU A 1007 2.85 -39.34 -1.55
C GLU A 1007 3.52 -40.52 -2.28
N ILE A 1008 4.85 -40.55 -2.29
CA ILE A 1008 5.64 -41.58 -2.96
C ILE A 1008 5.33 -42.97 -2.38
N ALA A 1009 5.32 -43.09 -1.05
CA ALA A 1009 5.08 -44.36 -0.38
C ALA A 1009 3.68 -44.92 -0.73
N ARG A 1010 2.67 -44.06 -0.80
CA ARG A 1010 1.29 -44.39 -1.17
C ARG A 1010 1.17 -44.98 -2.58
N GLN A 1011 1.95 -44.44 -3.52
CA GLN A 1011 1.97 -44.90 -4.91
C GLN A 1011 2.87 -46.11 -5.16
N GLN A 1012 3.76 -46.42 -4.20
CA GLN A 1012 4.73 -47.50 -4.29
C GLN A 1012 4.50 -48.54 -3.19
N SER A 1013 5.27 -48.44 -2.10
CA SER A 1013 5.35 -49.47 -1.05
C SER A 1013 4.03 -49.76 -0.31
N LEU A 1014 3.16 -48.77 -0.15
CA LEU A 1014 1.87 -48.89 0.55
C LEU A 1014 0.71 -49.18 -0.41
N LYS A 1015 0.92 -49.09 -1.72
CA LYS A 1015 -0.13 -49.30 -2.74
C LYS A 1015 -0.89 -50.62 -2.59
N PRO A 1016 -0.25 -51.77 -2.24
CA PRO A 1016 -0.97 -53.03 -2.08
C PRO A 1016 -1.90 -53.08 -0.86
N TYR A 1017 -1.74 -52.16 0.10
CA TYR A 1017 -2.43 -52.18 1.40
C TYR A 1017 -3.50 -51.09 1.54
N LEU A 1018 -3.67 -50.25 0.52
CA LEU A 1018 -4.63 -49.13 0.53
C LEU A 1018 -5.74 -49.38 -0.48
N SER A 1019 -6.97 -49.00 -0.14
CA SER A 1019 -8.10 -49.03 -1.08
C SER A 1019 -7.78 -48.23 -2.35
N SER A 1020 -8.12 -48.71 -3.55
CA SER A 1020 -7.89 -47.92 -4.78
C SER A 1020 -8.71 -46.62 -4.86
N SER A 1021 -9.73 -46.47 -4.00
CA SER A 1021 -10.69 -45.35 -4.00
C SER A 1021 -10.44 -44.27 -2.94
N HIS A 1022 -9.39 -44.41 -2.12
CA HIS A 1022 -9.13 -43.45 -1.05
C HIS A 1022 -8.75 -42.06 -1.58
N LYS A 1023 -9.23 -41.04 -0.88
CA LYS A 1023 -8.82 -39.64 -1.11
C LYS A 1023 -7.63 -39.32 -0.22
N ALA A 1024 -6.66 -38.58 -0.75
CA ALA A 1024 -5.46 -38.19 -0.01
C ALA A 1024 -5.16 -36.70 -0.18
N TYR A 1025 -4.86 -36.04 0.94
CA TYR A 1025 -4.62 -34.61 1.00
C TYR A 1025 -3.32 -34.29 1.74
N ALA A 1026 -2.59 -33.28 1.26
CA ALA A 1026 -1.56 -32.57 2.01
C ALA A 1026 -2.08 -31.20 2.45
N SER A 1027 -1.86 -30.83 3.70
CA SER A 1027 -2.17 -29.49 4.18
C SER A 1027 -0.99 -28.55 3.98
N ILE A 1028 -1.09 -27.64 3.00
CA ILE A 1028 -0.02 -26.73 2.59
C ILE A 1028 -0.24 -25.35 3.21
N ASN A 1029 0.51 -25.02 4.27
CA ASN A 1029 0.40 -23.76 4.99
C ASN A 1029 1.70 -22.92 5.01
N ALA A 1030 2.86 -23.55 4.80
CA ALA A 1030 4.16 -22.90 4.84
C ALA A 1030 4.31 -21.63 3.96
N PRO A 1031 3.76 -21.55 2.72
CA PRO A 1031 3.92 -20.35 1.89
C PRO A 1031 2.93 -19.22 2.23
N MET A 1032 2.09 -19.37 3.26
CA MET A 1032 1.08 -18.38 3.60
C MET A 1032 1.62 -17.26 4.50
N GLN A 1033 1.55 -16.02 4.05
CA GLN A 1033 1.97 -14.85 4.84
C GLN A 1033 0.86 -13.79 5.02
N CYS A 1034 0.29 -13.26 3.91
CA CYS A 1034 -0.74 -12.21 4.04
C CYS A 1034 -2.06 -12.72 4.63
N MET A 1035 -2.41 -13.99 4.36
CA MET A 1035 -3.64 -14.65 4.82
C MET A 1035 -4.97 -13.98 4.41
N MET A 1036 -4.95 -13.10 3.40
CA MET A 1036 -6.13 -12.36 2.94
C MET A 1036 -6.97 -13.07 1.86
N LYS A 1037 -6.61 -14.33 1.53
CA LYS A 1037 -7.13 -15.17 0.44
C LYS A 1037 -6.93 -14.55 -0.94
N GLU A 1038 -6.06 -15.14 -1.75
CA GLU A 1038 -5.83 -14.77 -3.15
C GLU A 1038 -5.19 -13.40 -3.47
N ILE A 1039 -5.06 -12.49 -2.50
CA ILE A 1039 -4.59 -11.11 -2.77
C ILE A 1039 -3.10 -11.03 -3.12
N CYS A 1040 -2.20 -11.57 -2.29
CA CYS A 1040 -0.76 -11.31 -2.44
C CYS A 1040 -0.02 -12.25 -3.41
N ALA A 1041 -0.59 -13.37 -3.85
CA ALA A 1041 0.08 -14.42 -4.64
C ALA A 1041 1.36 -15.07 -4.03
N GLN A 1042 1.73 -14.79 -2.78
CA GLN A 1042 2.82 -15.52 -2.14
C GLN A 1042 2.47 -16.99 -1.87
N CYS A 1043 1.21 -17.25 -1.50
CA CYS A 1043 0.68 -18.57 -1.13
C CYS A 1043 0.45 -19.52 -2.34
N LEU A 1044 0.91 -19.14 -3.53
CA LEU A 1044 0.78 -19.91 -4.76
C LEU A 1044 1.57 -21.21 -4.70
N VAL A 1045 0.92 -22.30 -5.13
CA VAL A 1045 1.49 -23.64 -5.21
C VAL A 1045 1.19 -24.22 -6.59
N SER A 1046 2.21 -24.80 -7.20
CA SER A 1046 2.09 -25.50 -8.48
C SER A 1046 1.46 -26.87 -8.27
N HIS A 1047 0.53 -27.22 -9.15
CA HIS A 1047 -0.09 -28.54 -9.23
C HIS A 1047 0.21 -29.14 -10.60
N LYS A 1048 0.58 -30.41 -10.63
CA LYS A 1048 0.80 -31.18 -11.85
C LYS A 1048 -0.12 -32.38 -11.87
N ASP A 1049 -0.98 -32.44 -12.88
CA ASP A 1049 -1.85 -33.59 -13.07
C ASP A 1049 -1.02 -34.82 -13.49
N PRO A 1050 -1.10 -35.95 -12.76
CA PRO A 1050 -0.25 -37.11 -13.02
C PRO A 1050 -0.61 -37.88 -14.30
N GLU A 1051 -1.83 -37.71 -14.83
CA GLU A 1051 -2.30 -38.42 -16.03
C GLU A 1051 -2.02 -37.60 -17.30
N THR A 1052 -2.31 -36.30 -17.25
CA THR A 1052 -2.23 -35.39 -18.40
C THR A 1052 -0.92 -34.61 -18.44
N GLY A 1053 -0.22 -34.49 -17.31
CA GLY A 1053 0.96 -33.64 -17.14
C GLY A 1053 0.64 -32.14 -17.09
N LEU A 1054 -0.63 -31.75 -17.10
CA LEU A 1054 -1.06 -30.35 -17.09
C LEU A 1054 -0.66 -29.67 -15.78
N GLU A 1055 0.01 -28.52 -15.89
CA GLU A 1055 0.37 -27.68 -14.75
C GLU A 1055 -0.72 -26.64 -14.48
N THR A 1056 -1.12 -26.50 -13.22
CA THR A 1056 -2.06 -25.52 -12.71
C THR A 1056 -1.50 -24.85 -11.46
N ILE A 1057 -2.06 -23.71 -11.07
CA ILE A 1057 -1.59 -22.94 -9.92
C ILE A 1057 -2.77 -22.70 -8.99
N VAL A 1058 -2.58 -22.98 -7.70
CA VAL A 1058 -3.62 -22.81 -6.66
C VAL A 1058 -3.15 -21.92 -5.53
N PHE A 1059 -4.08 -21.25 -4.87
CA PHE A 1059 -3.81 -20.44 -3.68
C PHE A 1059 -4.03 -21.25 -2.41
N SER A 1060 -2.95 -21.60 -1.72
CA SER A 1060 -3.05 -22.41 -0.50
C SER A 1060 -3.85 -21.71 0.59
N CYS A 1061 -3.74 -20.39 0.69
CA CYS A 1061 -4.46 -19.59 1.66
C CYS A 1061 -5.99 -19.55 1.43
N SER A 1062 -6.47 -19.97 0.26
CA SER A 1062 -7.90 -20.17 -0.02
C SER A 1062 -8.35 -21.60 0.28
N ALA A 1063 -7.53 -22.59 -0.05
CA ALA A 1063 -7.73 -24.00 0.26
C ALA A 1063 -6.37 -24.68 0.54
N GLN A 1064 -6.10 -24.93 1.81
CA GLN A 1064 -4.80 -25.48 2.22
C GLN A 1064 -4.72 -27.00 2.07
N ASP A 1065 -5.83 -27.70 2.22
CA ASP A 1065 -5.89 -29.15 2.09
C ASP A 1065 -6.03 -29.47 0.60
N GLN A 1066 -4.91 -29.87 -0.01
CA GLN A 1066 -4.74 -30.03 -1.45
C GLN A 1066 -4.55 -31.50 -1.79
N ASN A 1067 -5.01 -31.92 -2.98
CA ASN A 1067 -4.87 -33.30 -3.43
C ASN A 1067 -3.38 -33.70 -3.46
N LEU A 1068 -3.04 -34.72 -2.68
CA LEU A 1068 -1.65 -35.14 -2.48
C LEU A 1068 -0.96 -35.56 -3.79
N ASN A 1069 -1.72 -36.10 -4.75
CA ASN A 1069 -1.18 -36.55 -6.05
C ASN A 1069 -0.79 -35.43 -7.00
N THR A 1070 -1.38 -34.24 -6.82
CA THR A 1070 -1.21 -33.15 -7.79
C THR A 1070 -0.22 -32.12 -7.30
N VAL A 1071 0.10 -32.05 -6.00
CA VAL A 1071 1.06 -31.06 -5.47
C VAL A 1071 2.45 -31.27 -6.06
N ASP A 1072 3.02 -30.24 -6.68
CA ASP A 1072 4.42 -30.22 -7.09
C ASP A 1072 5.31 -29.88 -5.89
N PHE A 1073 5.71 -30.92 -5.16
CA PHE A 1073 6.54 -30.82 -3.96
C PHE A 1073 7.94 -30.27 -4.23
N SER A 1074 8.48 -30.49 -5.44
CA SER A 1074 9.78 -29.95 -5.86
C SER A 1074 9.70 -28.42 -5.99
N CYS A 1075 8.69 -27.92 -6.70
CA CYS A 1075 8.44 -26.48 -6.80
C CYS A 1075 8.17 -25.84 -5.42
N LEU A 1076 7.39 -26.50 -4.56
CA LEU A 1076 7.14 -26.02 -3.19
C LEU A 1076 8.43 -25.91 -2.38
N LYS A 1077 9.32 -26.91 -2.46
CA LYS A 1077 10.63 -26.91 -1.79
C LYS A 1077 11.49 -25.73 -2.26
N ASP A 1078 11.57 -25.52 -3.57
CA ASP A 1078 12.35 -24.43 -4.15
C ASP A 1078 11.86 -23.06 -3.68
N ARG A 1079 10.53 -22.85 -3.67
CA ARG A 1079 9.93 -21.59 -3.17
C ARG A 1079 10.24 -21.34 -1.71
N LEU A 1080 10.14 -22.36 -0.85
CA LEU A 1080 10.42 -22.23 0.58
C LEU A 1080 11.91 -21.94 0.86
N ASN A 1081 12.81 -22.40 -0.01
CA ASN A 1081 14.25 -22.21 0.17
C ASN A 1081 14.80 -20.92 -0.46
N GLN A 1082 14.01 -20.15 -1.21
CA GLN A 1082 14.51 -18.94 -1.90
C GLN A 1082 15.15 -17.90 -0.96
N ASN A 1083 14.70 -17.82 0.29
CA ASN A 1083 15.20 -16.86 1.29
C ASN A 1083 16.24 -17.46 2.27
N HIS A 1084 16.68 -18.71 2.07
CA HIS A 1084 17.48 -19.48 3.03
C HIS A 1084 18.72 -18.74 3.55
N LEU A 1085 19.53 -18.17 2.66
CA LEU A 1085 20.71 -17.37 3.03
C LEU A 1085 20.35 -16.17 3.93
N ALA A 1086 19.33 -15.40 3.56
CA ALA A 1086 18.94 -14.18 4.26
C ALA A 1086 18.36 -14.50 5.65
N GLU A 1087 17.57 -15.57 5.76
CA GLU A 1087 17.02 -16.05 7.03
C GLU A 1087 18.12 -16.54 7.98
N ASN A 1088 19.09 -17.30 7.46
CA ASN A 1088 20.22 -17.77 8.24
C ASN A 1088 21.08 -16.63 8.79
N LEU A 1089 21.36 -15.60 7.98
CA LEU A 1089 22.09 -14.42 8.45
C LEU A 1089 21.26 -13.63 9.49
N THR A 1090 19.95 -13.47 9.25
CA THR A 1090 19.05 -12.73 10.15
C THR A 1090 18.91 -13.42 11.50
N ARG A 1091 18.88 -14.75 11.56
CA ARG A 1091 18.85 -15.51 12.82
C ARG A 1091 20.09 -15.19 13.69
N GLN A 1092 21.26 -15.26 13.09
CA GLN A 1092 22.52 -14.90 13.77
C GLN A 1092 22.54 -13.42 14.18
N TRP A 1093 21.99 -12.55 13.34
CA TRP A 1093 21.89 -11.12 13.61
C TRP A 1093 20.98 -10.81 14.82
N ILE A 1094 19.85 -11.51 14.96
CA ILE A 1094 18.96 -11.38 16.12
C ILE A 1094 19.68 -11.81 17.41
N GLU A 1095 20.38 -12.92 17.41
CA GLU A 1095 21.18 -13.37 18.56
C GLU A 1095 22.24 -12.32 18.94
N TYR A 1096 22.91 -11.76 17.94
CA TYR A 1096 23.93 -10.73 18.11
C TYR A 1096 23.35 -9.41 18.66
N GLU A 1097 22.22 -8.91 18.15
CA GLU A 1097 21.61 -7.67 18.63
C GLU A 1097 20.84 -7.85 19.95
N LYS A 1098 20.29 -9.04 20.24
CA LYS A 1098 19.64 -9.32 21.54
C LYS A 1098 20.60 -9.16 22.72
N GLY A 1099 21.87 -9.51 22.55
CA GLY A 1099 22.90 -9.25 23.57
C GLY A 1099 23.24 -7.76 23.78
N ARG A 1100 22.61 -6.86 23.00
CA ARG A 1100 22.83 -5.40 23.02
C ARG A 1100 21.57 -4.59 23.34
N LEU A 1101 20.43 -5.26 23.52
CA LEU A 1101 19.23 -4.71 24.16
C LEU A 1101 19.48 -4.57 25.65
#